data_AF-A0A954RPD3-F1
#
_entry.id   AF-A0A954RPD3-F1
#
_cell.length_a   1.000
_cell.length_b   1.000
_cell.length_c   1.000
_cell.angle_alpha   90.00
_cell.angle_beta   90.00
_cell.angle_gamma   90.00
#
_symmetry.space_group_name_H-M   'P 1'
#
loop_
_entity.id
_entity.type
_entity.pdbx_description
1 polymer ?
#
loop_
_entity_poly.entity_id
_entity_poly.type
_entity_poly.pdbx_seq_one_letter_code
_entity_poly.pdbx_strand_id
1 'polypeptide(L)'
;MWAVLQKELKQTARLLPIGWVIAAIACYLSLPNRQSPVVTMLLPLVGMVSGICAFALGILQAAPDLNASAFAYLHHRAVSRSNIFWAKTGAGAIIYALAFGMPLAATAIWLSAHGLQDYPVRPAQVLPTLEFVVSCFALHSAATLILARRASWPGTRAYPLLGVATAIFMQGVYLKSNGLHGAVFCMPITCCVLAWTLHAARNAWCHLANEPQKVNAFRAGWSVPAYLAVGAVVVMIFIVACIGALVEQRTVASRGYAGADFVDAQTGDVWISYYSRLGEELDLTRTRVVRLARNVDIDTVEPMAGVPPTTKLSPMLPAQHGEGVSFYNSDGFFALDYRSLVYDCRGYVLKYVPIAGGGWRLVSIYDRTGRHSADHLPTAPFARRPNWLWSGRSVFALDDAIVQEDSDNGKFIKLIDAPPDWVAYAAEETAPTELLIGTGDEVRLYRLSATSNAPAAESAASDVSAASDRELLTAELVRTIRSQHLPKPSVHTAVTRVAMTDVGFTVTGYSYDTQQRFVMRIDNDGNLVEQFEIRNSSSKSATALVMGVLGLMPPVVLEAADLYQMGLAIANGQRPVPLSLVNTGSQAKLTIMAVMLTSVAVAIGITLLLGRRYGLSNRKLAVWVLATCGLGLAGPLALLAIYPAVIIDSCPSCRRPRVVTSNRCDECGADWLAPTQSGIELVDTER
;
A
#
# COMPACT_ATOMS: atom_id res chain seq x y z
N MET A 1 -34.93 1.74 -25.30
CA MET A 1 -33.73 1.68 -24.43
C MET A 1 -32.86 2.92 -24.60
N TRP A 2 -32.39 3.23 -25.82
CA TRP A 2 -31.51 4.37 -26.10
C TRP A 2 -32.01 5.72 -25.55
N ALA A 3 -33.28 6.06 -25.76
CA ALA A 3 -33.87 7.30 -25.23
C ALA A 3 -33.80 7.39 -23.68
N VAL A 4 -33.93 6.26 -22.98
CA VAL A 4 -33.79 6.20 -21.51
C VAL A 4 -32.33 6.43 -21.12
N LEU A 5 -31.38 5.75 -21.80
CA LEU A 5 -29.96 5.93 -21.56
C LEU A 5 -29.53 7.40 -21.74
N GLN A 6 -29.93 8.05 -22.83
CA GLN A 6 -29.62 9.46 -23.07
C GLN A 6 -30.17 10.39 -21.98
N LYS A 7 -31.40 10.13 -21.52
CA LYS A 7 -32.01 10.88 -20.42
C LYS A 7 -31.19 10.72 -19.13
N GLU A 8 -30.89 9.49 -18.74
CA GLU A 8 -30.13 9.21 -17.51
C GLU A 8 -28.69 9.74 -17.60
N LEU A 9 -28.06 9.71 -18.79
CA LEU A 9 -26.76 10.32 -19.03
C LEU A 9 -26.81 11.83 -18.81
N LYS A 10 -27.81 12.55 -19.36
CA LYS A 10 -27.97 14.00 -19.15
C LYS A 10 -28.18 14.36 -17.68
N GLN A 11 -28.90 13.53 -16.92
CA GLN A 11 -29.11 13.75 -15.49
C GLN A 11 -27.83 13.50 -14.69
N THR A 12 -27.15 12.39 -14.97
CA THR A 12 -25.95 11.97 -14.24
C THR A 12 -24.73 12.81 -14.61
N ALA A 13 -24.65 13.33 -15.83
CA ALA A 13 -23.55 14.21 -16.30
C ALA A 13 -23.37 15.46 -15.44
N ARG A 14 -24.39 15.90 -14.70
CA ARG A 14 -24.29 17.01 -13.73
C ARG A 14 -23.33 16.71 -12.58
N LEU A 15 -23.07 15.43 -12.29
CA LEU A 15 -22.12 14.99 -11.26
C LEU A 15 -20.68 14.90 -11.78
N LEU A 16 -20.48 14.93 -13.10
CA LEU A 16 -19.17 14.76 -13.73
C LEU A 16 -18.13 15.80 -13.26
N PRO A 17 -18.45 17.11 -13.16
CA PRO A 17 -17.47 18.10 -12.70
C PRO A 17 -16.99 17.83 -11.26
N ILE A 18 -17.89 17.38 -10.38
CA ILE A 18 -17.55 17.02 -9.00
C ILE A 18 -16.61 15.81 -9.00
N GLY A 19 -16.92 14.78 -9.78
CA GLY A 19 -16.06 13.62 -9.96
C GLY A 19 -14.66 13.98 -10.46
N TRP A 20 -14.57 14.85 -11.49
CA TRP A 20 -13.29 15.33 -12.01
C TRP A 20 -12.47 16.07 -10.97
N VAL A 21 -13.06 17.00 -10.22
CA VAL A 21 -12.31 17.76 -9.20
C VAL A 21 -11.77 16.83 -8.12
N ILE A 22 -12.60 15.93 -7.59
CA ILE A 22 -12.16 15.02 -6.54
C ILE A 22 -11.08 14.06 -7.05
N ALA A 23 -11.27 13.46 -8.23
CA ALA A 23 -10.30 12.55 -8.84
C ALA A 23 -8.99 13.25 -9.24
N ALA A 24 -9.06 14.48 -9.75
CA ALA A 24 -7.89 15.29 -10.09
C ALA A 24 -7.08 15.67 -8.85
N ILE A 25 -7.74 16.06 -7.75
CA ILE A 25 -7.06 16.31 -6.46
C ILE A 25 -6.39 15.04 -5.95
N ALA A 26 -7.08 13.90 -5.99
CA ALA A 26 -6.50 12.62 -5.56
C ALA A 26 -5.28 12.23 -6.42
N CYS A 27 -5.35 12.38 -7.73
CA CYS A 27 -4.23 12.14 -8.64
C CYS A 27 -3.07 13.11 -8.38
N TYR A 28 -3.36 14.40 -8.20
CA TYR A 28 -2.37 15.44 -7.91
C TYR A 28 -1.61 15.17 -6.60
N LEU A 29 -2.34 14.84 -5.52
CA LEU A 29 -1.74 14.49 -4.22
C LEU A 29 -0.92 13.19 -4.26
N SER A 30 -1.17 12.36 -5.27
CA SER A 30 -0.45 11.10 -5.50
C SER A 30 0.72 11.22 -6.46
N LEU A 31 0.96 12.41 -7.03
CA LEU A 31 2.13 12.65 -7.86
C LEU A 31 3.41 12.39 -7.06
N PRO A 32 4.47 11.88 -7.71
CA PRO A 32 5.67 11.48 -7.01
C PRO A 32 6.30 12.68 -6.31
N ASN A 33 6.76 12.46 -5.09
CA ASN A 33 7.57 13.44 -4.36
C ASN A 33 8.89 12.79 -3.94
N ARG A 34 9.79 13.55 -3.30
CA ARG A 34 11.12 13.03 -2.90
C ARG A 34 11.07 11.79 -2.01
N GLN A 35 9.98 11.59 -1.27
CA GLN A 35 9.87 10.58 -0.21
C GLN A 35 8.96 9.40 -0.58
N SER A 36 8.13 9.51 -1.62
CA SER A 36 7.12 8.51 -1.91
C SER A 36 7.02 8.20 -3.42
N PRO A 37 7.17 6.93 -3.83
CA PRO A 37 6.90 6.51 -5.20
C PRO A 37 5.40 6.58 -5.49
N VAL A 38 5.04 6.95 -6.73
CA VAL A 38 3.63 7.17 -7.18
C VAL A 38 2.71 6.03 -6.77
N VAL A 39 3.12 4.78 -7.04
CA VAL A 39 2.29 3.59 -6.80
C VAL A 39 1.86 3.47 -5.34
N THR A 40 2.72 3.88 -4.39
CA THR A 40 2.39 3.75 -2.97
C THR A 40 1.27 4.66 -2.50
N MET A 41 1.04 5.80 -3.16
CA MET A 41 0.00 6.77 -2.81
C MET A 41 -1.19 6.75 -3.78
N LEU A 42 -0.93 6.59 -5.08
CA LEU A 42 -1.94 6.66 -6.13
C LEU A 42 -3.03 5.60 -5.96
N LEU A 43 -2.63 4.33 -5.83
CA LEU A 43 -3.56 3.22 -5.69
C LEU A 43 -4.50 3.36 -4.47
N PRO A 44 -4.00 3.57 -3.23
CA PRO A 44 -4.89 3.67 -2.07
C PRO A 44 -5.73 4.95 -2.06
N LEU A 45 -5.16 6.10 -2.42
CA LEU A 45 -5.90 7.38 -2.34
C LEU A 45 -6.98 7.47 -3.42
N VAL A 46 -6.61 7.24 -4.69
CA VAL A 46 -7.58 7.24 -5.79
C VAL A 46 -8.58 6.12 -5.60
N GLY A 47 -8.13 4.94 -5.17
CA GLY A 47 -9.00 3.80 -4.92
C GLY A 47 -10.05 4.03 -3.83
N MET A 48 -9.68 4.68 -2.72
CA MET A 48 -10.64 5.02 -1.66
C MET A 48 -11.68 6.01 -2.19
N VAL A 49 -11.23 7.08 -2.85
CA VAL A 49 -12.10 8.10 -3.43
C VAL A 49 -13.03 7.50 -4.50
N SER A 50 -12.51 6.65 -5.37
CA SER A 50 -13.28 6.01 -6.43
C SER A 50 -14.34 5.07 -5.87
N GLY A 51 -14.04 4.34 -4.79
CA GLY A 51 -15.02 3.52 -4.09
C GLY A 51 -16.17 4.34 -3.48
N ILE A 52 -15.86 5.43 -2.80
CA ILE A 52 -16.86 6.34 -2.21
C ILE A 52 -17.75 6.95 -3.31
N CYS A 53 -17.14 7.42 -4.41
CA CYS A 53 -17.88 8.00 -5.54
C CYS A 53 -18.76 6.97 -6.24
N ALA A 54 -18.29 5.73 -6.45
CA ALA A 54 -19.10 4.65 -7.06
C ALA A 54 -20.33 4.33 -6.20
N PHE A 55 -20.14 4.20 -4.89
CA PHE A 55 -21.21 3.96 -3.93
C PHE A 55 -22.22 5.11 -3.91
N ALA A 56 -21.75 6.36 -3.79
CA ALA A 56 -22.61 7.55 -3.80
C ALA A 56 -23.40 7.68 -5.10
N LEU A 57 -22.77 7.39 -6.25
CA LEU A 57 -23.41 7.38 -7.56
C LEU A 57 -24.54 6.35 -7.63
N GLY A 58 -24.32 5.14 -7.11
CA GLY A 58 -25.35 4.11 -7.00
C GLY A 58 -26.54 4.56 -6.17
N ILE A 59 -26.30 5.19 -5.02
CA ILE A 59 -27.37 5.76 -4.18
C ILE A 59 -28.15 6.85 -4.93
N LEU A 60 -27.44 7.82 -5.51
CA LEU A 60 -28.06 8.97 -6.18
C LEU A 60 -28.92 8.56 -7.39
N GLN A 61 -28.55 7.48 -8.09
CA GLN A 61 -29.32 6.96 -9.22
C GLN A 61 -30.51 6.08 -8.80
N ALA A 62 -30.36 5.29 -7.73
CA ALA A 62 -31.36 4.33 -7.29
C ALA A 62 -32.41 4.94 -6.35
N ALA A 63 -32.02 5.83 -5.44
CA ALA A 63 -32.91 6.33 -4.39
C ALA A 63 -34.15 7.08 -4.90
N PRO A 64 -34.06 7.98 -5.90
CA PRO A 64 -35.24 8.71 -6.39
C PRO A 64 -36.31 7.79 -6.98
N ASP A 65 -35.89 6.71 -7.62
CA ASP A 65 -36.72 5.77 -8.35
C ASP A 65 -37.37 4.71 -7.45
N LEU A 66 -36.78 4.46 -6.28
CA LEU A 66 -37.32 3.56 -5.27
C LEU A 66 -38.36 4.24 -4.36
N ASN A 67 -38.57 5.54 -4.53
CA ASN A 67 -39.71 6.22 -3.92
C ASN A 67 -41.01 5.69 -4.52
N ALA A 68 -41.97 5.28 -3.67
CA ALA A 68 -43.21 4.63 -4.09
C ALA A 68 -43.99 5.42 -5.16
N SER A 69 -44.00 6.75 -5.09
CA SER A 69 -44.68 7.62 -6.06
C SER A 69 -44.00 7.65 -7.42
N ALA A 70 -42.68 7.87 -7.45
CA ALA A 70 -41.88 7.82 -8.68
C ALA A 70 -41.92 6.43 -9.30
N PHE A 71 -41.90 5.40 -8.46
CA PHE A 71 -41.99 4.01 -8.85
C PHE A 71 -43.32 3.71 -9.54
N ALA A 72 -44.46 4.09 -8.94
CA ALA A 72 -45.79 3.91 -9.56
C ALA A 72 -45.86 4.60 -10.93
N TYR A 73 -45.32 5.81 -11.05
CA TYR A 73 -45.25 6.52 -12.33
C TYR A 73 -44.37 5.80 -13.38
N LEU A 74 -43.24 5.20 -12.97
CA LEU A 74 -42.40 4.39 -13.86
C LEU A 74 -43.11 3.13 -14.37
N HIS A 75 -44.09 2.60 -13.63
CA HIS A 75 -44.83 1.38 -13.98
C HIS A 75 -45.80 1.56 -15.13
N HIS A 76 -46.29 2.78 -15.34
CA HIS A 76 -47.18 3.08 -16.45
C HIS A 76 -46.46 3.24 -17.79
N ARG A 77 -45.12 3.18 -17.81
CA ARG A 77 -44.34 3.31 -19.05
C ARG A 77 -44.16 1.94 -19.72
N ALA A 78 -44.23 1.89 -21.04
CA ALA A 78 -44.01 0.69 -21.85
C ALA A 78 -42.56 0.16 -21.89
N VAL A 79 -41.71 0.53 -20.91
CA VAL A 79 -40.30 0.11 -20.85
C VAL A 79 -40.12 -0.86 -19.69
N SER A 80 -39.53 -2.04 -19.98
CA SER A 80 -39.28 -3.05 -18.94
C SER A 80 -38.34 -2.54 -17.84
N ARG A 81 -38.57 -2.98 -16.60
CA ARG A 81 -37.74 -2.64 -15.42
C ARG A 81 -36.26 -2.93 -15.64
N SER A 82 -35.96 -4.06 -16.29
CA SER A 82 -34.60 -4.46 -16.66
C SER A 82 -33.94 -3.44 -17.58
N ASN A 83 -34.67 -2.91 -18.58
CA ASN A 83 -34.12 -1.92 -19.50
C ASN A 83 -33.87 -0.58 -18.83
N ILE A 84 -34.71 -0.20 -17.84
CA ILE A 84 -34.50 1.00 -17.02
C ILE A 84 -33.24 0.82 -16.16
N PHE A 85 -33.09 -0.33 -15.50
CA PHE A 85 -31.90 -0.65 -14.71
C PHE A 85 -30.62 -0.56 -15.56
N TRP A 86 -30.56 -1.26 -16.69
CA TRP A 86 -29.37 -1.24 -17.55
C TRP A 86 -29.06 0.12 -18.14
N ALA A 87 -30.08 0.91 -18.49
CA ALA A 87 -29.87 2.28 -18.95
C ALA A 87 -29.24 3.16 -17.85
N LYS A 88 -29.67 3.02 -16.60
CA LYS A 88 -29.09 3.76 -15.46
C LYS A 88 -27.68 3.33 -15.13
N THR A 89 -27.48 2.02 -14.97
CA THR A 89 -26.16 1.45 -14.69
C THR A 89 -25.18 1.80 -15.81
N GLY A 90 -25.60 1.70 -17.08
CA GLY A 90 -24.79 2.09 -18.23
C GLY A 90 -24.43 3.57 -18.22
N ALA A 91 -25.39 4.47 -17.95
CA ALA A 91 -25.10 5.90 -17.79
C ALA A 91 -24.15 6.16 -16.61
N GLY A 92 -24.35 5.48 -15.47
CA GLY A 92 -23.49 5.57 -14.30
C GLY A 92 -22.06 5.11 -14.60
N ALA A 93 -21.90 3.97 -15.27
CA ALA A 93 -20.61 3.42 -15.67
C ALA A 93 -19.85 4.36 -16.61
N ILE A 94 -20.53 4.94 -17.61
CA ILE A 94 -19.92 5.92 -18.53
C ILE A 94 -19.46 7.16 -17.76
N ILE A 95 -20.32 7.76 -16.93
CA ILE A 95 -19.94 8.96 -16.16
C ILE A 95 -18.81 8.65 -15.17
N TYR A 96 -18.84 7.49 -14.52
CA TYR A 96 -17.79 7.06 -13.60
C TYR A 96 -16.45 6.84 -14.32
N ALA A 97 -16.46 6.17 -15.47
CA ALA A 97 -15.28 5.97 -16.30
C ALA A 97 -14.70 7.30 -16.80
N LEU A 98 -15.53 8.27 -17.18
CA LEU A 98 -15.06 9.60 -17.56
C LEU A 98 -14.54 10.40 -16.35
N ALA A 99 -15.17 10.26 -15.19
CA ALA A 99 -14.81 10.98 -13.97
C ALA A 99 -13.40 10.60 -13.47
N PHE A 100 -13.05 9.32 -13.50
CA PHE A 100 -11.75 8.83 -13.02
C PHE A 100 -10.75 8.53 -14.15
N GLY A 101 -11.23 8.06 -15.30
CA GLY A 101 -10.38 7.72 -16.43
C GLY A 101 -9.68 8.93 -17.03
N MET A 102 -10.34 10.11 -17.10
CA MET A 102 -9.68 11.31 -17.63
C MET A 102 -8.55 11.83 -16.72
N PRO A 103 -8.73 12.02 -15.40
CA PRO A 103 -7.62 12.39 -14.51
C PRO A 103 -6.49 11.36 -14.48
N LEU A 104 -6.80 10.07 -14.53
CA LEU A 104 -5.78 9.01 -14.61
C LEU A 104 -5.03 9.02 -15.95
N ALA A 105 -5.73 9.26 -17.06
CA ALA A 105 -5.09 9.43 -18.36
C ALA A 105 -4.20 10.68 -18.40
N ALA A 106 -4.65 11.79 -17.83
CA ALA A 106 -3.84 13.00 -17.68
C ALA A 106 -2.60 12.75 -16.81
N THR A 107 -2.75 11.97 -15.73
CA THR A 107 -1.63 11.53 -14.88
C THR A 107 -0.67 10.65 -15.66
N ALA A 108 -1.16 9.71 -16.46
CA ALA A 108 -0.31 8.87 -17.31
C ALA A 108 0.42 9.71 -18.37
N ILE A 109 -0.24 10.69 -19.00
CA ILE A 109 0.40 11.62 -19.94
C ILE A 109 1.47 12.44 -19.23
N TRP A 110 1.18 12.97 -18.04
CA TRP A 110 2.15 13.73 -17.25
C TRP A 110 3.36 12.86 -16.87
N LEU A 111 3.14 11.63 -16.41
CA LEU A 111 4.19 10.64 -16.11
C LEU A 111 4.94 10.20 -17.38
N SER A 112 4.33 10.27 -18.56
CA SER A 112 5.05 9.99 -19.81
C SER A 112 6.02 11.11 -20.18
N ALA A 113 5.65 12.36 -19.88
CA ALA A 113 6.47 13.54 -20.18
C ALA A 113 7.56 13.78 -19.13
N HIS A 114 7.21 13.68 -17.84
CA HIS A 114 8.10 14.02 -16.73
C HIS A 114 8.63 12.81 -16.00
N GLY A 115 8.01 11.62 -16.19
CA GLY A 115 8.28 10.44 -15.39
C GLY A 115 9.75 10.11 -15.38
N LEU A 116 10.28 9.46 -16.41
CA LEU A 116 11.69 9.00 -16.41
C LEU A 116 12.73 10.13 -16.25
N GLN A 117 12.40 11.36 -16.63
CA GLN A 117 13.32 12.49 -16.55
C GLN A 117 13.45 13.00 -15.12
N ASP A 118 12.33 13.11 -14.39
CA ASP A 118 12.29 13.74 -13.07
C ASP A 118 12.10 12.72 -11.93
N TYR A 119 11.70 11.49 -12.26
CA TYR A 119 11.30 10.44 -11.31
C TYR A 119 11.52 9.01 -11.85
N PRO A 120 11.78 8.01 -11.00
CA PRO A 120 11.90 6.62 -11.46
C PRO A 120 10.52 5.96 -11.69
N VAL A 121 9.71 6.51 -12.59
CA VAL A 121 8.30 6.15 -12.77
C VAL A 121 7.92 6.00 -14.24
N ARG A 122 6.88 5.22 -14.51
CA ARG A 122 6.34 4.97 -15.85
C ARG A 122 4.85 5.27 -15.92
N PRO A 123 4.33 5.67 -17.10
CA PRO A 123 2.89 5.83 -17.29
C PRO A 123 2.11 4.54 -17.04
N ALA A 124 2.71 3.37 -17.30
CA ALA A 124 2.09 2.06 -17.06
C ALA A 124 1.75 1.80 -15.57
N GLN A 125 2.37 2.52 -14.64
CA GLN A 125 2.11 2.40 -13.20
C GLN A 125 0.72 2.92 -12.79
N VAL A 126 0.03 3.59 -13.71
CA VAL A 126 -1.38 3.99 -13.53
C VAL A 126 -2.32 2.79 -13.70
N LEU A 127 -1.91 1.73 -14.41
CA LEU A 127 -2.78 0.58 -14.76
C LEU A 127 -3.31 -0.17 -13.53
N PRO A 128 -2.54 -0.48 -12.48
CA PRO A 128 -3.09 -1.10 -11.27
C PRO A 128 -4.16 -0.21 -10.60
N THR A 129 -3.97 1.11 -10.62
CA THR A 129 -4.98 2.04 -10.09
C THR A 129 -6.23 2.08 -10.97
N LEU A 130 -6.07 2.09 -12.29
CA LEU A 130 -7.18 2.04 -13.23
C LEU A 130 -8.01 0.76 -13.05
N GLU A 131 -7.34 -0.39 -12.95
CA GLU A 131 -7.96 -1.67 -12.66
C GLU A 131 -8.76 -1.62 -11.36
N PHE A 132 -8.14 -1.11 -10.29
CA PHE A 132 -8.81 -0.96 -9.00
C PHE A 132 -10.03 -0.04 -9.06
N VAL A 133 -9.96 1.06 -9.83
CA VAL A 133 -11.10 1.96 -10.07
C VAL A 133 -12.24 1.20 -10.76
N VAL A 134 -11.96 0.37 -11.76
CA VAL A 134 -12.98 -0.47 -12.42
C VAL A 134 -13.64 -1.41 -11.39
N SER A 135 -12.86 -2.04 -10.52
CA SER A 135 -13.37 -2.90 -9.44
C SER A 135 -14.23 -2.13 -8.43
N CYS A 136 -13.85 -0.90 -8.10
CA CYS A 136 -14.64 -0.01 -7.23
C CYS A 136 -16.05 0.25 -7.76
N PHE A 137 -16.27 0.18 -9.08
CA PHE A 137 -17.62 0.32 -9.64
C PHE A 137 -18.59 -0.76 -9.15
N ALA A 138 -18.12 -1.92 -8.67
CA ALA A 138 -18.99 -2.91 -8.04
C ALA A 138 -19.74 -2.38 -6.79
N LEU A 139 -19.21 -1.33 -6.14
CA LEU A 139 -19.89 -0.65 -5.03
C LEU A 139 -21.15 0.11 -5.48
N HIS A 140 -21.26 0.49 -6.76
CA HIS A 140 -22.50 1.02 -7.35
C HIS A 140 -23.61 -0.04 -7.33
N SER A 141 -23.30 -1.25 -7.77
CA SER A 141 -24.21 -2.40 -7.74
C SER A 141 -24.62 -2.73 -6.31
N ALA A 142 -23.65 -2.73 -5.38
CA ALA A 142 -23.91 -2.98 -3.97
C ALA A 142 -24.85 -1.91 -3.36
N ALA A 143 -24.63 -0.62 -3.66
CA ALA A 143 -25.52 0.46 -3.24
C ALA A 143 -26.96 0.28 -3.76
N THR A 144 -27.08 -0.08 -5.04
CA THR A 144 -28.39 -0.33 -5.66
C THR A 144 -29.10 -1.53 -5.01
N LEU A 145 -28.34 -2.59 -4.71
CA LEU A 145 -28.85 -3.79 -4.02
C LEU A 145 -29.29 -3.48 -2.58
N ILE A 146 -28.56 -2.65 -1.84
CA ILE A 146 -28.93 -2.19 -0.50
C ILE A 146 -30.29 -1.50 -0.53
N LEU A 147 -30.49 -0.59 -1.49
CA LEU A 147 -31.72 0.20 -1.60
C LEU A 147 -32.91 -0.63 -2.12
N ALA A 148 -32.68 -1.52 -3.09
CA ALA A 148 -33.73 -2.37 -3.64
C ALA A 148 -34.17 -3.48 -2.67
N ARG A 149 -33.32 -3.87 -1.71
CA ARG A 149 -33.60 -4.97 -0.79
C ARG A 149 -34.30 -4.51 0.48
N ARG A 150 -35.55 -4.94 0.65
CA ARG A 150 -36.32 -4.75 1.90
C ARG A 150 -35.99 -5.84 2.93
N ALA A 151 -34.88 -5.71 3.67
CA ALA A 151 -34.64 -6.59 4.83
C ALA A 151 -35.23 -5.99 6.12
N SER A 152 -35.70 -6.81 7.05
CA SER A 152 -36.19 -6.36 8.37
C SER A 152 -35.06 -5.85 9.26
N TRP A 153 -33.88 -6.47 9.17
CA TRP A 153 -32.70 -6.05 9.91
C TRP A 153 -31.76 -5.20 9.04
N PRO A 154 -31.43 -3.97 9.45
CA PRO A 154 -30.55 -3.07 8.69
C PRO A 154 -29.16 -3.65 8.43
N GLY A 155 -28.60 -4.44 9.36
CA GLY A 155 -27.30 -5.08 9.18
C GLY A 155 -27.27 -6.02 7.96
N THR A 156 -28.34 -6.80 7.76
CA THR A 156 -28.44 -7.63 6.55
C THR A 156 -28.60 -6.80 5.28
N ARG A 157 -29.20 -5.60 5.33
CA ARG A 157 -29.30 -4.71 4.16
C ARG A 157 -27.93 -4.23 3.71
N ALA A 158 -27.04 -3.91 4.65
CA ALA A 158 -25.68 -3.43 4.37
C ALA A 158 -24.72 -4.56 3.94
N TYR A 159 -25.08 -5.82 4.15
CA TYR A 159 -24.20 -6.96 3.87
C TYR A 159 -23.61 -7.02 2.44
N PRO A 160 -24.38 -6.72 1.38
CA PRO A 160 -23.83 -6.55 0.05
C PRO A 160 -22.62 -5.62 -0.05
N LEU A 161 -22.63 -4.52 0.71
CA LEU A 161 -21.54 -3.56 0.72
C LEU A 161 -20.29 -4.18 1.33
N LEU A 162 -20.43 -4.88 2.46
CA LEU A 162 -19.31 -5.49 3.17
C LEU A 162 -18.60 -6.52 2.29
N GLY A 163 -19.34 -7.42 1.64
CA GLY A 163 -18.74 -8.44 0.77
C GLY A 163 -17.92 -7.83 -0.38
N VAL A 164 -18.46 -6.83 -1.07
CA VAL A 164 -17.77 -6.16 -2.19
C VAL A 164 -16.63 -5.27 -1.70
N ALA A 165 -16.81 -4.51 -0.62
CA ALA A 165 -15.76 -3.66 -0.07
C ALA A 165 -14.55 -4.50 0.40
N THR A 166 -14.80 -5.65 1.03
CA THR A 166 -13.75 -6.58 1.42
C THR A 166 -13.04 -7.20 0.22
N ALA A 167 -13.78 -7.63 -0.81
CA ALA A 167 -13.19 -8.16 -2.03
C ALA A 167 -12.28 -7.13 -2.73
N ILE A 168 -12.77 -5.89 -2.85
CA ILE A 168 -11.99 -4.76 -3.39
C ILE A 168 -10.76 -4.51 -2.53
N PHE A 169 -10.88 -4.47 -1.19
CA PHE A 169 -9.73 -4.25 -0.32
C PHE A 169 -8.63 -5.31 -0.54
N MET A 170 -9.01 -6.60 -0.57
CA MET A 170 -8.08 -7.70 -0.83
C MET A 170 -7.40 -7.56 -2.20
N GLN A 171 -8.18 -7.18 -3.22
CA GLN A 171 -7.63 -6.89 -4.54
C GLN A 171 -6.64 -5.73 -4.49
N GLY A 172 -6.92 -4.65 -3.76
CA GLY A 172 -6.03 -3.49 -3.64
C GLY A 172 -4.71 -3.84 -2.99
N VAL A 173 -4.73 -4.68 -1.96
CA VAL A 173 -3.51 -5.26 -1.35
C VAL A 173 -2.72 -6.05 -2.38
N TYR A 174 -3.39 -6.93 -3.13
CA TYR A 174 -2.75 -7.76 -4.14
C TYR A 174 -2.16 -6.94 -5.30
N LEU A 175 -2.88 -5.91 -5.77
CA LEU A 175 -2.40 -4.98 -6.79
C LEU A 175 -1.23 -4.14 -6.30
N LYS A 176 -1.24 -3.74 -5.02
CA LYS A 176 -0.12 -2.99 -4.43
C LYS A 176 1.16 -3.82 -4.39
N SER A 177 1.07 -5.11 -4.09
CA SER A 177 2.24 -5.99 -4.01
C SER A 177 2.69 -6.55 -5.36
N ASN A 178 1.77 -6.74 -6.31
CA ASN A 178 2.06 -7.35 -7.61
C ASN A 178 1.99 -6.39 -8.78
N GLY A 179 1.76 -5.08 -8.57
CA GLY A 179 1.76 -4.01 -9.57
C GLY A 179 1.09 -4.40 -10.89
N LEU A 180 1.81 -4.25 -12.01
CA LEU A 180 1.27 -4.56 -13.35
C LEU A 180 0.83 -6.01 -13.55
N HIS A 181 1.58 -7.00 -13.06
CA HIS A 181 1.18 -8.41 -13.13
C HIS A 181 -0.11 -8.66 -12.36
N GLY A 182 -0.23 -8.02 -11.19
CA GLY A 182 -1.45 -8.05 -10.41
C GLY A 182 -2.64 -7.51 -11.21
N ALA A 183 -2.46 -6.40 -11.93
CA ALA A 183 -3.53 -5.80 -12.74
C ALA A 183 -4.03 -6.75 -13.84
N VAL A 184 -3.12 -7.39 -14.57
CA VAL A 184 -3.46 -8.37 -15.62
C VAL A 184 -4.22 -9.57 -15.04
N PHE A 185 -3.77 -10.08 -13.88
CA PHE A 185 -4.42 -11.21 -13.22
C PHE A 185 -5.80 -10.85 -12.65
N CYS A 186 -5.94 -9.66 -12.07
CA CYS A 186 -7.19 -9.22 -11.44
C CYS A 186 -8.28 -8.86 -12.46
N MET A 187 -7.94 -8.32 -13.64
CA MET A 187 -8.91 -7.88 -14.64
C MET A 187 -10.03 -8.90 -14.97
N PRO A 188 -9.75 -10.19 -15.29
CA PRO A 188 -10.81 -11.16 -15.52
C PRO A 188 -11.67 -11.41 -14.27
N ILE A 189 -11.07 -11.41 -13.07
CA ILE A 189 -11.78 -11.59 -11.81
C ILE A 189 -12.71 -10.40 -11.56
N THR A 190 -12.23 -9.18 -11.76
CA THR A 190 -13.01 -7.94 -11.69
C THR A 190 -14.22 -7.98 -12.62
N CYS A 191 -14.02 -8.35 -13.88
CA CYS A 191 -15.11 -8.48 -14.85
C CYS A 191 -16.17 -9.49 -14.40
N CYS A 192 -15.76 -10.66 -13.89
CA CYS A 192 -16.67 -11.68 -13.36
C CYS A 192 -17.45 -11.21 -12.13
N VAL A 193 -16.77 -10.60 -11.15
CA VAL A 193 -17.39 -10.07 -9.93
C VAL A 193 -18.35 -8.93 -10.26
N LEU A 194 -17.96 -8.04 -11.17
CA LEU A 194 -18.80 -6.92 -11.61
C LEU A 194 -20.04 -7.43 -12.33
N ALA A 195 -19.90 -8.37 -13.27
CA ALA A 195 -21.03 -8.98 -13.97
C ALA A 195 -22.00 -9.67 -12.99
N TRP A 196 -21.48 -10.39 -12.01
CA TRP A 196 -22.30 -11.04 -10.98
C TRP A 196 -23.01 -10.01 -10.09
N THR A 197 -22.29 -9.03 -9.53
CA THR A 197 -22.90 -8.00 -8.67
C THR A 197 -23.98 -7.21 -9.40
N LEU A 198 -23.77 -6.87 -10.67
CA LEU A 198 -24.76 -6.22 -11.53
C LEU A 198 -25.98 -7.10 -11.78
N HIS A 199 -25.78 -8.39 -12.02
CA HIS A 199 -26.87 -9.35 -12.18
C HIS A 199 -27.70 -9.47 -10.89
N ALA A 200 -27.06 -9.57 -9.73
CA ALA A 200 -27.74 -9.63 -8.43
C ALA A 200 -28.50 -8.33 -8.13
N ALA A 201 -27.90 -7.17 -8.40
CA ALA A 201 -28.55 -5.87 -8.24
C ALA A 201 -29.75 -5.71 -9.18
N ARG A 202 -29.64 -6.14 -10.45
CA ARG A 202 -30.74 -6.16 -11.41
C ARG A 202 -31.91 -7.01 -10.93
N ASN A 203 -31.64 -8.23 -10.44
CA ASN A 203 -32.68 -9.14 -9.98
C ASN A 203 -33.40 -8.57 -8.76
N ALA A 204 -32.65 -8.01 -7.81
CA ALA A 204 -33.25 -7.31 -6.67
C ALA A 204 -34.08 -6.09 -7.10
N TRP A 205 -33.59 -5.29 -8.05
CA TRP A 205 -34.32 -4.15 -8.59
C TRP A 205 -35.64 -4.56 -9.25
N CYS A 206 -35.60 -5.60 -10.08
CA CYS A 206 -36.77 -6.03 -10.86
C CYS A 206 -37.82 -6.72 -9.99
N HIS A 207 -37.40 -7.49 -8.98
CA HIS A 207 -38.28 -8.38 -8.21
C HIS A 207 -38.51 -7.92 -6.77
N LEU A 208 -37.49 -7.45 -6.05
CA LEU A 208 -37.58 -7.20 -4.60
C LEU A 208 -38.00 -5.79 -4.21
N ALA A 209 -37.84 -4.79 -5.08
CA ALA A 209 -38.12 -3.39 -4.75
C ALA A 209 -39.58 -3.13 -4.31
N ASN A 210 -40.51 -4.00 -4.72
CA ASN A 210 -41.96 -3.72 -4.69
C ASN A 210 -42.80 -4.77 -3.99
N GLU A 211 -42.25 -5.96 -3.73
CA GLU A 211 -43.02 -6.98 -3.06
C GLU A 211 -43.23 -6.55 -1.59
N PRO A 212 -44.48 -6.58 -1.08
CA PRO A 212 -44.73 -6.44 0.34
C PRO A 212 -43.95 -7.54 1.07
N GLN A 213 -43.37 -7.19 2.21
CA GLN A 213 -42.34 -7.97 2.93
C GLN A 213 -42.69 -9.44 3.22
N LYS A 214 -43.95 -9.84 3.05
CA LYS A 214 -44.50 -11.17 3.36
C LYS A 214 -44.54 -12.13 2.17
N VAL A 215 -44.34 -11.68 0.93
CA VAL A 215 -44.53 -12.54 -0.26
C VAL A 215 -43.19 -13.12 -0.72
N ASN A 216 -42.96 -14.39 -0.37
CA ASN A 216 -41.99 -15.36 -0.90
C ASN A 216 -40.61 -14.86 -1.38
N ALA A 217 -39.65 -14.83 -0.45
CA ALA A 217 -38.20 -14.69 -0.72
C ALA A 217 -37.64 -15.66 -1.80
N PHE A 218 -38.37 -16.76 -2.10
CA PHE A 218 -38.01 -17.72 -3.14
C PHE A 218 -38.07 -17.19 -4.58
N ARG A 219 -38.82 -16.10 -4.86
CA ARG A 219 -38.95 -15.57 -6.24
C ARG A 219 -37.73 -14.78 -6.73
N ALA A 220 -36.86 -14.33 -5.83
CA ALA A 220 -35.68 -13.54 -6.21
C ALA A 220 -34.58 -14.34 -6.95
N GLY A 221 -34.79 -15.65 -7.14
CA GLY A 221 -33.79 -16.56 -7.70
C GLY A 221 -32.57 -16.73 -6.78
N TRP A 222 -31.71 -17.71 -7.08
CA TRP A 222 -30.53 -18.00 -6.27
C TRP A 222 -29.44 -16.92 -6.30
N SER A 223 -29.52 -15.95 -7.22
CA SER A 223 -28.47 -14.92 -7.40
C SER A 223 -28.19 -14.07 -6.14
N VAL A 224 -29.22 -13.60 -5.44
CA VAL A 224 -29.07 -12.75 -4.25
C VAL A 224 -28.61 -13.58 -3.03
N PRO A 225 -29.21 -14.74 -2.71
CA PRO A 225 -28.69 -15.61 -1.65
C PRO A 225 -27.24 -16.06 -1.90
N ALA A 226 -26.89 -16.47 -3.12
CA ALA A 226 -25.54 -16.90 -3.47
C ALA A 226 -24.53 -15.74 -3.32
N TYR A 227 -24.91 -14.54 -3.75
CA TYR A 227 -24.08 -13.34 -3.57
C TYR A 227 -23.84 -13.03 -2.09
N LEU A 228 -24.88 -13.13 -1.24
CA LEU A 228 -24.74 -12.92 0.20
C LEU A 228 -23.88 -14.01 0.83
N ALA A 229 -24.03 -15.27 0.46
CA ALA A 229 -23.23 -16.38 0.98
C ALA A 229 -21.74 -16.22 0.61
N VAL A 230 -21.43 -15.89 -0.64
CA VAL A 230 -20.04 -15.63 -1.06
C VAL A 230 -19.48 -14.38 -0.39
N GLY A 231 -20.26 -13.31 -0.28
CA GLY A 231 -19.87 -12.11 0.47
C GLY A 231 -19.52 -12.44 1.92
N ALA A 232 -20.22 -13.40 2.54
CA ALA A 232 -19.92 -13.87 3.89
C ALA A 232 -18.58 -14.57 4.01
N VAL A 233 -18.32 -15.50 3.10
CA VAL A 233 -17.06 -16.23 3.06
C VAL A 233 -15.89 -15.26 2.85
N VAL A 234 -16.03 -14.28 1.95
CA VAL A 234 -15.00 -13.25 1.70
C VAL A 234 -14.73 -12.40 2.95
N VAL A 235 -15.77 -11.94 3.65
CA VAL A 235 -15.62 -11.19 4.90
C VAL A 235 -14.93 -12.04 5.99
N MET A 236 -15.29 -13.31 6.11
CA MET A 236 -14.66 -14.22 7.07
C MET A 236 -13.18 -14.46 6.77
N ILE A 237 -12.82 -14.71 5.50
CA ILE A 237 -11.42 -14.86 5.07
C ILE A 237 -10.63 -13.58 5.41
N PHE A 238 -11.22 -12.41 5.19
CA PHE A 238 -10.59 -11.13 5.51
C PHE A 238 -10.36 -10.92 7.01
N ILE A 239 -11.35 -11.25 7.84
CA ILE A 239 -11.19 -11.17 9.30
C ILE A 239 -10.06 -12.09 9.75
N VAL A 240 -10.00 -13.33 9.26
CA VAL A 240 -8.93 -14.28 9.56
C VAL A 240 -7.57 -13.73 9.11
N ALA A 241 -7.49 -13.16 7.90
CA ALA A 241 -6.27 -12.55 7.40
C ALA A 241 -5.82 -11.33 8.23
N CYS A 242 -6.75 -10.46 8.65
CA CYS A 242 -6.46 -9.33 9.53
C CYS A 242 -5.96 -9.77 10.90
N ILE A 243 -6.58 -10.80 11.50
CA ILE A 243 -6.13 -11.37 12.76
C ILE A 243 -4.72 -11.96 12.59
N GLY A 244 -4.47 -12.71 11.51
CA GLY A 244 -3.14 -13.24 11.19
C GLY A 244 -2.09 -12.13 11.08
N ALA A 245 -2.40 -11.06 10.34
CA ALA A 245 -1.51 -9.92 10.16
C ALA A 245 -1.28 -9.13 11.46
N LEU A 246 -2.30 -9.00 12.33
CA LEU A 246 -2.17 -8.36 13.63
C LEU A 246 -1.31 -9.20 14.59
N VAL A 247 -1.47 -10.52 14.58
CA VAL A 247 -0.63 -11.44 15.37
C VAL A 247 0.81 -11.37 14.87
N GLU A 248 1.03 -11.38 13.56
CA GLU A 248 2.35 -11.22 12.96
C GLU A 248 2.96 -9.86 13.30
N GLN A 249 2.22 -8.77 13.17
CA GLN A 249 2.72 -7.44 13.53
C GLN A 249 3.07 -7.35 15.02
N ARG A 250 2.29 -7.97 15.92
CA ARG A 250 2.63 -8.01 17.34
C ARG A 250 3.98 -8.70 17.55
N THR A 251 4.21 -9.82 16.86
CA THR A 251 5.50 -10.51 16.91
C THR A 251 6.63 -9.70 16.27
N VAL A 252 6.36 -8.90 15.24
CA VAL A 252 7.36 -8.04 14.59
C VAL A 252 7.69 -6.80 15.43
N ALA A 253 6.69 -6.11 15.95
CA ALA A 253 6.84 -4.85 16.69
C ALA A 253 7.51 -5.05 18.05
N SER A 254 7.29 -6.20 18.71
CA SER A 254 8.06 -6.58 19.89
C SER A 254 9.52 -6.92 19.59
N ARG A 255 9.88 -7.08 18.31
CA ARG A 255 11.19 -7.57 17.84
C ARG A 255 11.92 -6.59 16.93
N GLY A 256 11.49 -5.33 16.87
CA GLY A 256 12.09 -4.27 16.05
C GLY A 256 13.45 -3.83 16.60
N TYR A 257 14.45 -4.71 16.54
CA TYR A 257 15.84 -4.39 16.82
C TYR A 257 16.54 -4.03 15.50
N ALA A 258 17.18 -2.87 15.46
CA ALA A 258 18.22 -2.63 14.47
C ALA A 258 19.46 -3.39 14.98
N GLY A 259 19.79 -4.49 14.31
CA GLY A 259 21.01 -5.25 14.56
C GLY A 259 22.17 -4.65 13.76
N ALA A 260 23.21 -4.17 14.43
CA ALA A 260 24.51 -3.98 13.80
C ALA A 260 25.32 -5.27 14.01
N ASP A 261 25.84 -5.81 12.91
CA ASP A 261 26.66 -7.02 12.95
C ASP A 261 28.13 -6.58 13.14
N PHE A 262 28.79 -7.15 14.14
CA PHE A 262 30.20 -6.95 14.44
C PHE A 262 30.91 -8.29 14.27
N VAL A 263 32.16 -8.25 13.81
CA VAL A 263 33.00 -9.44 13.79
C VAL A 263 34.25 -9.14 14.59
N ASP A 264 34.59 -10.06 15.49
CA ASP A 264 35.87 -10.03 16.19
C ASP A 264 36.96 -10.36 15.16
N ALA A 265 37.87 -9.42 14.93
CA ALA A 265 38.91 -9.57 13.91
C ALA A 265 39.84 -10.76 14.19
N GLN A 266 40.09 -11.10 15.46
CA GLN A 266 41.05 -12.15 15.83
C GLN A 266 40.43 -13.54 15.78
N THR A 267 39.21 -13.67 16.30
CA THR A 267 38.54 -14.98 16.44
C THR A 267 37.61 -15.29 15.27
N GLY A 268 37.21 -14.27 14.51
CA GLY A 268 36.16 -14.35 13.50
C GLY A 268 34.77 -14.62 14.05
N ASP A 269 34.58 -14.52 15.37
CA ASP A 269 33.26 -14.67 15.98
C ASP A 269 32.36 -13.50 15.62
N VAL A 270 31.09 -13.82 15.36
CA VAL A 270 30.09 -12.84 14.95
C VAL A 270 29.27 -12.43 16.15
N TRP A 271 29.21 -11.13 16.36
CA TRP A 271 28.53 -10.47 17.45
C TRP A 271 27.41 -9.61 16.88
N ILE A 272 26.17 -9.86 17.30
CA ILE A 272 25.06 -8.97 16.92
C ILE A 272 24.85 -8.01 18.07
N SER A 273 24.96 -6.73 17.76
CA SER A 273 24.54 -5.64 18.64
C SER A 273 23.09 -5.30 18.36
N TYR A 274 22.24 -5.42 19.36
CA TYR A 274 20.85 -4.98 19.29
C TYR A 274 20.70 -3.61 19.95
N TYR A 275 20.19 -2.65 19.18
CA TYR A 275 19.67 -1.41 19.74
C TYR A 275 18.19 -1.61 20.05
N SER A 276 17.80 -1.56 21.33
CA SER A 276 16.37 -1.44 21.66
C SER A 276 15.94 -0.02 21.31
N ARG A 277 15.12 0.14 20.28
CA ARG A 277 14.58 1.45 19.90
C ARG A 277 13.47 1.84 20.88
N LEU A 278 13.86 2.36 22.05
CA LEU A 278 12.97 2.87 23.09
C LEU A 278 12.76 4.39 22.88
N GLY A 279 12.06 4.78 21.81
CA GLY A 279 11.79 6.20 21.47
C GLY A 279 12.62 6.75 20.30
N GLU A 280 12.63 8.09 20.13
CA GLU A 280 13.39 8.81 19.07
C GLU A 280 14.90 8.89 19.35
N GLU A 281 15.35 8.65 20.58
CA GLU A 281 16.78 8.56 20.91
C GLU A 281 17.27 7.11 20.83
N LEU A 282 18.31 6.89 20.01
CA LEU A 282 19.11 5.68 20.10
C LEU A 282 19.90 5.73 21.41
N ASP A 283 19.42 5.02 22.44
CA ASP A 283 20.20 4.82 23.65
C ASP A 283 21.32 3.81 23.39
N LEU A 284 22.47 4.31 22.90
CA LEU A 284 23.68 3.53 22.67
C LEU A 284 24.26 2.95 23.98
N THR A 285 23.82 3.41 25.15
CA THR A 285 24.31 2.87 26.44
C THR A 285 23.68 1.51 26.78
N ARG A 286 22.55 1.16 26.14
CA ARG A 286 21.87 -0.14 26.29
C ARG A 286 22.10 -1.07 25.11
N THR A 287 23.25 -0.94 24.47
CA THR A 287 23.66 -1.83 23.40
C THR A 287 23.84 -3.24 23.96
N ARG A 288 22.95 -4.17 23.59
CA ARG A 288 23.09 -5.57 23.97
C ARG A 288 23.89 -6.27 22.89
N VAL A 289 25.11 -6.69 23.23
CA VAL A 289 25.95 -7.45 22.31
C VAL A 289 25.82 -8.93 22.65
N VAL A 290 25.40 -9.72 21.67
CA VAL A 290 25.21 -11.17 21.82
C VAL A 290 26.14 -11.89 20.86
N ARG A 291 26.95 -12.80 21.39
CA ARG A 291 27.72 -13.74 20.58
C ARG A 291 26.75 -14.74 19.96
N LEU A 292 26.75 -14.85 18.64
CA LEU A 292 25.96 -15.87 17.96
C LEU A 292 26.53 -17.25 18.26
N ALA A 293 25.72 -18.13 18.85
CA ALA A 293 25.96 -19.57 18.86
C ALA A 293 25.08 -20.25 17.79
N ARG A 294 25.34 -21.51 17.44
CA ARG A 294 24.56 -22.24 16.41
C ARG A 294 23.08 -22.28 16.76
N ASN A 295 22.22 -21.95 15.79
CA ASN A 295 20.75 -22.03 15.90
C ASN A 295 20.16 -21.30 17.10
N VAL A 296 20.68 -20.10 17.35
CA VAL A 296 20.20 -19.25 18.42
C VAL A 296 18.92 -18.54 17.99
N ASP A 297 17.83 -18.86 18.68
CA ASP A 297 16.68 -17.96 18.71
C ASP A 297 17.09 -16.74 19.53
N ILE A 298 17.17 -15.58 18.87
CA ILE A 298 17.60 -14.31 19.46
C ILE A 298 16.82 -14.01 20.75
N ASP A 299 15.57 -14.46 20.82
CA ASP A 299 14.69 -14.26 21.96
C ASP A 299 15.12 -15.07 23.21
N THR A 300 16.00 -16.07 23.08
CA THR A 300 16.41 -16.97 24.17
C THR A 300 17.81 -16.70 24.74
N VAL A 301 18.56 -15.76 24.19
CA VAL A 301 19.93 -15.50 24.66
C VAL A 301 19.95 -14.52 25.83
N GLU A 302 20.52 -14.96 26.95
CA GLU A 302 20.79 -14.06 28.06
C GLU A 302 21.85 -13.02 27.65
N PRO A 303 21.61 -11.73 27.91
CA PRO A 303 22.57 -10.68 27.59
C PRO A 303 23.85 -10.89 28.39
N MET A 304 24.99 -11.00 27.71
CA MET A 304 26.29 -11.04 28.40
C MET A 304 26.58 -9.69 29.06
N ALA A 305 26.99 -9.73 30.33
CA ALA A 305 27.41 -8.55 31.07
C ALA A 305 28.79 -8.10 30.59
N GLY A 306 28.82 -7.30 29.53
CA GLY A 306 30.00 -6.62 29.00
C GLY A 306 30.73 -7.40 27.91
N VAL A 307 31.03 -6.71 26.80
CA VAL A 307 32.05 -7.17 25.86
C VAL A 307 33.42 -7.03 26.55
N PRO A 308 34.31 -8.03 26.50
CA PRO A 308 35.64 -7.89 27.05
C PRO A 308 36.32 -6.65 26.44
N PRO A 309 36.91 -5.75 27.24
CA PRO A 309 37.49 -4.49 26.74
C PRO A 309 38.68 -4.71 25.79
N THR A 310 39.19 -5.94 25.69
CA THR A 310 40.28 -6.34 24.79
C THR A 310 39.81 -6.77 23.40
N THR A 311 38.50 -6.99 23.20
CA THR A 311 37.99 -7.46 21.91
C THR A 311 37.94 -6.29 20.92
N LYS A 312 38.84 -6.31 19.93
CA LYS A 312 38.76 -5.41 18.77
C LYS A 312 37.59 -5.84 17.90
N LEU A 313 36.41 -5.28 18.18
CA LEU A 313 35.25 -5.42 17.31
C LEU A 313 35.46 -4.51 16.11
N SER A 314 35.65 -5.11 14.94
CA SER A 314 35.53 -4.36 13.70
C SER A 314 34.04 -4.23 13.41
N PRO A 315 33.49 -3.01 13.27
CA PRO A 315 32.14 -2.88 12.74
C PRO A 315 32.15 -3.59 11.38
N MET A 316 31.18 -4.49 11.14
CA MET A 316 30.88 -4.79 9.74
C MET A 316 30.29 -3.51 9.21
N LEU A 317 31.13 -2.66 8.61
CA LEU A 317 30.66 -1.48 7.92
C LEU A 317 29.54 -1.99 7.02
N PRO A 318 28.32 -1.45 7.14
CA PRO A 318 27.30 -1.80 6.19
C PRO A 318 27.96 -1.54 4.84
N ALA A 319 28.04 -2.55 3.96
CA ALA A 319 28.12 -2.23 2.55
C ALA A 319 27.08 -1.13 2.39
N GLN A 320 27.45 0.07 1.95
CA GLN A 320 26.51 1.18 1.87
C GLN A 320 25.48 0.92 0.76
N HIS A 321 25.07 -0.33 0.55
CA HIS A 321 23.65 -0.64 0.59
C HIS A 321 23.06 0.04 1.82
N GLY A 322 22.62 1.29 1.63
CA GLY A 322 21.44 1.72 2.37
C GLY A 322 20.47 0.54 2.38
N GLU A 323 19.75 0.33 3.48
CA GLU A 323 18.62 -0.60 3.49
C GLU A 323 17.50 -0.11 2.55
N GLY A 324 17.84 0.33 1.33
CA GLY A 324 16.98 0.47 0.19
C GLY A 324 16.35 -0.88 0.01
N VAL A 325 15.21 -1.03 0.66
CA VAL A 325 14.25 -2.08 0.42
C VAL A 325 14.13 -2.11 -1.09
N SER A 326 14.68 -3.15 -1.71
CA SER A 326 14.44 -3.43 -3.12
C SER A 326 12.95 -3.71 -3.20
N PHE A 327 12.16 -2.66 -3.41
CA PHE A 327 10.75 -2.80 -3.67
C PHE A 327 10.70 -3.57 -4.98
N TYR A 328 10.34 -4.85 -4.89
CA TYR A 328 9.97 -5.66 -6.03
C TYR A 328 8.67 -5.08 -6.56
N ASN A 329 8.78 -3.94 -7.26
CA ASN A 329 7.68 -3.41 -8.01
C ASN A 329 7.74 -4.16 -9.34
N SER A 330 6.76 -5.03 -9.56
CA SER A 330 6.52 -5.73 -10.83
C SER A 330 6.41 -4.80 -12.05
N ASP A 331 6.39 -3.49 -11.83
CA ASP A 331 6.45 -2.44 -12.85
C ASP A 331 7.82 -2.29 -13.52
N GLY A 332 8.82 -3.07 -13.07
CA GLY A 332 10.11 -3.18 -13.73
C GLY A 332 11.11 -2.08 -13.35
N PHE A 333 10.98 -1.48 -12.16
CA PHE A 333 12.03 -0.65 -11.58
C PHE A 333 12.46 -1.20 -10.23
N PHE A 334 13.77 -1.23 -10.00
CA PHE A 334 14.37 -1.59 -8.72
C PHE A 334 15.14 -0.39 -8.20
N ALA A 335 14.72 0.17 -7.07
CA ALA A 335 15.54 1.14 -6.38
C ALA A 335 16.75 0.40 -5.75
N LEU A 336 17.96 0.81 -6.13
CA LEU A 336 19.21 0.23 -5.65
C LEU A 336 19.70 0.93 -4.37
N ASP A 337 19.32 2.19 -4.18
CA ASP A 337 19.58 2.96 -2.95
C ASP A 337 18.57 4.12 -2.82
N TYR A 338 18.35 4.61 -1.59
CA TYR A 338 17.50 5.76 -1.27
C TYR A 338 17.94 7.08 -1.93
N ARG A 339 19.10 7.12 -2.60
CA ARG A 339 19.75 8.38 -2.97
C ARG A 339 19.99 8.65 -4.44
N SER A 340 19.74 7.73 -5.39
CA SER A 340 19.87 8.10 -6.83
C SER A 340 19.66 6.99 -7.86
N LEU A 341 19.93 5.73 -7.55
CA LEU A 341 20.12 4.71 -8.60
C LEU A 341 18.92 3.77 -8.75
N VAL A 342 18.44 3.61 -9.97
CA VAL A 342 17.27 2.78 -10.31
C VAL A 342 17.60 1.84 -11.48
N TYR A 343 17.45 0.54 -11.27
CA TYR A 343 17.54 -0.45 -12.34
C TYR A 343 16.21 -0.56 -13.09
N ASP A 344 16.25 -0.40 -14.41
CA ASP A 344 15.15 -0.57 -15.34
C ASP A 344 15.10 -2.04 -15.82
N CYS A 345 13.91 -2.64 -15.92
CA CYS A 345 13.69 -3.99 -16.43
C CYS A 345 14.19 -4.23 -17.87
N ARG A 346 14.39 -3.17 -18.65
CA ARG A 346 15.04 -3.24 -19.97
C ARG A 346 16.53 -3.52 -19.86
N GLY A 347 17.11 -3.46 -18.67
CA GLY A 347 18.54 -3.66 -18.42
C GLY A 347 19.35 -2.38 -18.39
N TYR A 348 18.77 -1.23 -18.05
CA TYR A 348 19.51 0.02 -17.87
C TYR A 348 19.61 0.38 -16.41
N VAL A 349 20.64 1.13 -16.03
CA VAL A 349 20.68 1.74 -14.70
C VAL A 349 20.59 3.24 -14.83
N LEU A 350 19.68 3.83 -14.07
CA LEU A 350 19.31 5.23 -14.14
C LEU A 350 19.81 5.91 -12.88
N LYS A 351 20.64 6.93 -13.02
CA LYS A 351 21.15 7.74 -11.90
C LYS A 351 20.44 9.08 -11.87
N TYR A 352 19.79 9.32 -10.75
CA TYR A 352 19.02 10.50 -10.45
C TYR A 352 19.75 11.36 -9.42
N VAL A 353 19.78 12.68 -9.57
CA VAL A 353 20.32 13.59 -8.54
C VAL A 353 19.17 14.43 -7.98
N PRO A 354 19.08 14.64 -6.65
CA PRO A 354 18.04 15.49 -6.09
C PRO A 354 18.25 16.95 -6.51
N ILE A 355 17.19 17.62 -6.99
CA ILE A 355 17.24 19.05 -7.38
C ILE A 355 16.76 19.91 -6.20
N ALA A 356 17.40 21.06 -5.93
CA ALA A 356 16.89 22.04 -4.95
C ALA A 356 15.45 22.46 -5.31
N GLY A 357 14.50 22.28 -4.37
CA GLY A 357 13.07 22.59 -4.58
C GLY A 357 12.12 21.39 -4.55
N GLY A 358 12.61 20.16 -4.63
CA GLY A 358 11.77 18.96 -4.70
C GLY A 358 12.01 18.19 -6.00
N GLY A 359 11.90 16.87 -5.98
CA GLY A 359 12.11 16.02 -7.16
C GLY A 359 13.53 15.54 -7.37
N TRP A 360 13.71 14.83 -8.48
CA TRP A 360 14.96 14.25 -8.92
C TRP A 360 15.22 14.67 -10.37
N ARG A 361 16.46 14.55 -10.84
CA ARG A 361 16.82 14.72 -12.25
C ARG A 361 17.60 13.51 -12.69
N LEU A 362 17.18 12.85 -13.75
CA LEU A 362 18.00 11.85 -14.43
C LEU A 362 19.25 12.53 -14.97
N VAL A 363 20.42 12.16 -14.43
CA VAL A 363 21.71 12.74 -14.81
C VAL A 363 22.48 11.79 -15.73
N SER A 364 22.33 10.49 -15.53
CA SER A 364 22.98 9.50 -16.39
C SER A 364 22.20 8.20 -16.52
N ILE A 365 22.36 7.58 -17.68
CA ILE A 365 21.88 6.24 -18.00
C ILE A 365 23.10 5.37 -18.22
N TYR A 366 23.18 4.24 -17.54
CA TYR A 366 24.23 3.26 -17.70
C TYR A 366 23.71 2.06 -18.48
N ASP A 367 24.51 1.60 -19.42
CA ASP A 367 24.30 0.37 -20.20
C ASP A 367 25.60 -0.46 -20.20
N ARG A 368 25.68 -1.54 -20.98
CA ARG A 368 26.92 -2.36 -21.04
C ARG A 368 28.16 -1.63 -21.54
N THR A 369 27.99 -0.53 -22.27
CA THR A 369 29.08 0.19 -22.93
C THR A 369 29.61 1.36 -22.10
N GLY A 370 28.83 1.88 -21.15
CA GLY A 370 29.26 3.03 -20.35
C GLY A 370 28.12 3.83 -19.75
N ARG A 371 28.50 5.02 -19.27
CA ARG A 371 27.60 6.10 -18.90
C ARG A 371 27.22 6.87 -20.16
N HIS A 372 25.93 7.11 -20.32
CA HIS A 372 25.34 7.93 -21.37
C HIS A 372 24.65 9.14 -20.76
N SER A 373 24.56 10.22 -21.54
CA SER A 373 23.72 11.35 -21.19
C SER A 373 22.26 10.91 -21.08
N ALA A 374 21.52 11.50 -20.15
CA ALA A 374 20.09 11.26 -19.96
C ALA A 374 19.25 11.54 -21.24
N ASP A 375 19.77 12.36 -22.16
CA ASP A 375 19.09 12.74 -23.38
C ASP A 375 19.02 11.61 -24.42
N HIS A 376 19.84 10.56 -24.30
CA HIS A 376 19.95 9.50 -25.30
C HIS A 376 19.80 8.14 -24.63
N LEU A 377 18.75 7.38 -25.02
CA LEU A 377 18.59 6.00 -24.58
C LEU A 377 19.58 5.11 -25.36
N PRO A 378 20.53 4.44 -24.68
CA PRO A 378 21.50 3.56 -25.33
C PRO A 378 20.84 2.31 -25.94
N THR A 379 21.60 1.59 -26.79
CA THR A 379 21.11 0.41 -27.52
C THR A 379 21.48 -0.93 -26.88
N ALA A 380 22.40 -0.96 -25.91
CA ALA A 380 23.00 -2.18 -25.38
C ALA A 380 22.75 -2.36 -23.86
N PRO A 381 21.52 -2.73 -23.45
CA PRO A 381 21.22 -2.95 -22.04
C PRO A 381 22.00 -4.12 -21.44
N PHE A 382 22.15 -4.12 -20.12
CA PHE A 382 22.64 -5.26 -19.34
C PHE A 382 21.71 -6.48 -19.51
N ALA A 383 22.27 -7.69 -19.70
CA ALA A 383 21.44 -8.89 -19.82
C ALA A 383 21.02 -9.44 -18.45
N ARG A 384 21.79 -9.19 -17.39
CA ARG A 384 21.38 -9.42 -16.00
C ARG A 384 21.51 -8.14 -15.18
N ARG A 385 20.88 -8.17 -14.01
CA ARG A 385 20.99 -7.06 -13.06
C ARG A 385 22.45 -6.97 -12.60
N PRO A 386 23.12 -5.81 -12.77
CA PRO A 386 24.42 -5.60 -12.19
C PRO A 386 24.30 -5.70 -10.67
N ASN A 387 25.25 -6.35 -10.02
CA ASN A 387 25.38 -6.29 -8.56
C ASN A 387 26.07 -4.97 -8.22
N TRP A 388 25.43 -4.14 -7.40
CA TRP A 388 25.93 -2.80 -7.10
C TRP A 388 26.82 -2.84 -5.88
N LEU A 389 27.87 -2.03 -5.86
CA LEU A 389 28.69 -1.84 -4.69
C LEU A 389 29.01 -0.37 -4.53
N TRP A 390 28.33 0.26 -3.58
CA TRP A 390 28.56 1.67 -3.28
C TRP A 390 29.57 1.80 -2.14
N SER A 391 30.72 2.39 -2.45
CA SER A 391 31.77 2.79 -1.48
C SER A 391 32.22 4.25 -1.69
N GLY A 392 31.38 5.08 -2.33
CA GLY A 392 31.80 6.36 -2.91
C GLY A 392 32.50 6.16 -4.27
N ARG A 393 33.39 5.18 -4.38
CA ARG A 393 34.11 4.86 -5.62
C ARG A 393 33.21 4.04 -6.54
N SER A 394 32.81 4.62 -7.67
CA SER A 394 31.83 4.05 -8.61
C SER A 394 32.35 2.77 -9.29
N VAL A 395 32.33 1.61 -8.61
CA VAL A 395 32.63 0.30 -9.21
C VAL A 395 31.39 -0.58 -9.29
N PHE A 396 31.27 -1.31 -10.40
CA PHE A 396 30.09 -2.03 -10.85
C PHE A 396 30.48 -3.46 -11.20
N ALA A 397 29.67 -4.42 -10.79
CA ALA A 397 29.78 -5.80 -11.23
C ALA A 397 28.88 -6.00 -12.46
N LEU A 398 29.48 -6.21 -13.62
CA LEU A 398 28.80 -6.57 -14.88
C LEU A 398 28.78 -8.09 -15.07
N ASP A 399 28.06 -8.55 -16.09
CA ASP A 399 27.94 -9.97 -16.43
C ASP A 399 29.29 -10.66 -16.69
N ASP A 400 30.28 -9.92 -17.18
CA ASP A 400 31.58 -10.42 -17.65
C ASP A 400 32.79 -9.82 -16.93
N ALA A 401 32.61 -8.73 -16.17
CA ALA A 401 33.72 -7.99 -15.58
C ALA A 401 33.29 -7.14 -14.38
N ILE A 402 34.26 -6.76 -13.55
CA ILE A 402 34.10 -5.60 -12.65
C ILE A 402 34.68 -4.38 -13.34
N VAL A 403 33.88 -3.31 -13.37
CA VAL A 403 34.24 -2.06 -14.01
C VAL A 403 34.20 -0.91 -13.03
N GLN A 404 35.00 0.12 -13.25
CA GLN A 404 34.88 1.42 -12.61
C GLN A 404 34.30 2.42 -13.63
N GLU A 405 33.41 3.30 -13.19
CA GLU A 405 33.05 4.49 -13.98
C GLU A 405 34.22 5.47 -13.92
N ASP A 406 34.84 5.70 -15.07
CA ASP A 406 35.67 6.87 -15.31
C ASP A 406 34.75 8.10 -15.31
N SER A 407 34.79 8.88 -14.23
CA SER A 407 33.90 10.03 -14.06
C SER A 407 34.17 11.15 -15.07
N ASP A 408 35.38 11.23 -15.63
CA ASP A 408 35.77 12.24 -16.61
C ASP A 408 35.34 11.83 -18.03
N ASN A 409 35.51 10.56 -18.39
CA ASN A 409 35.19 10.06 -19.73
C ASN A 409 33.80 9.43 -19.86
N GLY A 410 33.11 9.16 -18.73
CA GLY A 410 31.84 8.44 -18.70
C GLY A 410 31.96 6.99 -19.21
N LYS A 411 33.16 6.43 -19.29
CA LYS A 411 33.39 5.06 -19.77
C LYS A 411 33.54 4.10 -18.61
N PHE A 412 33.15 2.86 -18.83
CA PHE A 412 33.49 1.78 -17.92
C PHE A 412 34.90 1.28 -18.22
N ILE A 413 35.77 1.38 -17.22
CA ILE A 413 37.11 0.80 -17.26
C ILE A 413 37.03 -0.55 -16.57
N LYS A 414 37.36 -1.62 -17.31
CA LYS A 414 37.48 -2.95 -16.72
C LYS A 414 38.60 -2.95 -15.68
N LEU A 415 38.23 -3.10 -14.42
CA LEU A 415 39.16 -3.34 -13.33
C LEU A 415 39.59 -4.80 -13.33
N ILE A 416 38.62 -5.71 -13.51
CA ILE A 416 38.82 -7.15 -13.38
C ILE A 416 38.02 -7.84 -14.47
N ASP A 417 38.69 -8.56 -15.36
CA ASP A 417 38.09 -9.28 -16.47
C ASP A 417 37.68 -10.71 -16.03
N ALA A 418 36.79 -10.76 -15.05
CA ALA A 418 36.21 -11.99 -14.56
C ALA A 418 34.73 -11.78 -14.21
N PRO A 419 33.82 -12.69 -14.63
CA PRO A 419 32.41 -12.60 -14.29
C PRO A 419 32.22 -12.85 -12.78
N PRO A 420 31.70 -11.86 -12.04
CA PRO A 420 31.38 -12.04 -10.64
C PRO A 420 29.98 -12.64 -10.48
N ASP A 421 29.86 -13.70 -9.68
CA ASP A 421 28.56 -14.14 -9.17
C ASP A 421 28.08 -13.17 -8.08
N TRP A 422 28.98 -12.71 -7.22
CA TRP A 422 28.75 -11.66 -6.21
C TRP A 422 30.04 -10.88 -5.94
N VAL A 423 29.89 -9.69 -5.37
CA VAL A 423 31.03 -8.82 -5.02
C VAL A 423 30.76 -8.17 -3.66
N ALA A 424 31.81 -8.00 -2.85
CA ALA A 424 31.75 -7.37 -1.52
C ALA A 424 32.98 -6.47 -1.29
N TYR A 425 32.86 -5.39 -0.54
CA TYR A 425 34.03 -4.67 -0.01
C TYR A 425 34.45 -5.29 1.32
N ALA A 426 35.73 -5.58 1.47
CA ALA A 426 36.36 -5.82 2.75
C ALA A 426 36.76 -4.46 3.33
N ALA A 427 36.15 -4.10 4.45
CA ALA A 427 36.35 -2.79 5.05
C ALA A 427 37.49 -2.83 6.08
N GLU A 428 38.54 -2.04 5.85
CA GLU A 428 39.50 -1.65 6.88
C GLU A 428 39.28 -0.18 7.27
N GLU A 429 39.46 0.15 8.55
CA GLU A 429 39.19 1.47 9.12
C GLU A 429 40.06 2.60 8.53
N THR A 430 41.16 2.33 7.83
CA THR A 430 42.14 3.39 7.48
C THR A 430 42.89 3.29 6.14
N ALA A 431 42.84 2.21 5.34
CA ALA A 431 43.61 2.11 4.07
C ALA A 431 43.05 1.02 3.11
N PRO A 432 43.65 0.80 1.90
CA PRO A 432 42.95 0.61 0.63
C PRO A 432 41.83 -0.43 0.65
N THR A 433 40.68 -0.04 0.08
CA THR A 433 39.48 -0.85 0.01
C THR A 433 39.76 -2.17 -0.71
N GLU A 434 39.81 -3.27 0.04
CA GLU A 434 39.91 -4.58 -0.56
C GLU A 434 38.53 -5.00 -1.12
N LEU A 435 38.54 -5.65 -2.28
CA LEU A 435 37.37 -6.07 -3.03
C LEU A 435 37.37 -7.60 -3.12
N LEU A 436 36.31 -8.20 -2.60
CA LEU A 436 36.07 -9.63 -2.67
C LEU A 436 35.13 -9.94 -3.83
N ILE A 437 35.51 -10.91 -4.66
CA ILE A 437 34.72 -11.38 -5.79
C ILE A 437 34.49 -12.87 -5.65
N GLY A 438 33.23 -13.29 -5.61
CA GLY A 438 32.88 -14.69 -5.77
C GLY A 438 32.63 -15.03 -7.24
N THR A 439 33.27 -16.08 -7.75
CA THR A 439 33.01 -16.68 -9.06
C THR A 439 32.98 -18.20 -8.91
N GLY A 440 31.79 -18.80 -9.00
CA GLY A 440 31.55 -20.20 -8.72
C GLY A 440 31.91 -20.55 -7.28
N ASP A 441 32.89 -21.45 -7.13
CA ASP A 441 33.40 -21.92 -5.84
C ASP A 441 34.72 -21.19 -5.46
N GLU A 442 35.07 -20.08 -6.12
CA GLU A 442 36.26 -19.27 -5.81
C GLU A 442 35.88 -17.89 -5.27
N VAL A 443 36.49 -17.48 -4.15
CA VAL A 443 36.56 -16.07 -3.70
C VAL A 443 37.93 -15.52 -4.04
N ARG A 444 37.97 -14.38 -4.73
CA ARG A 444 39.19 -13.66 -5.04
C ARG A 444 39.20 -12.33 -4.33
N LEU A 445 40.25 -12.08 -3.56
CA LEU A 445 40.49 -10.82 -2.84
C LEU A 445 41.41 -9.96 -3.70
N TYR A 446 40.94 -8.77 -4.05
CA TYR A 446 41.69 -7.78 -4.80
C TYR A 446 41.95 -6.56 -3.92
N ARG A 447 43.15 -6.01 -4.00
CA ARG A 447 43.47 -4.71 -3.41
C ARG A 447 43.25 -3.64 -4.47
N LEU A 448 42.43 -2.64 -4.14
CA LEU A 448 42.20 -1.49 -5.02
C LEU A 448 43.17 -0.37 -4.66
N SER A 449 44.13 -0.13 -5.54
CA SER A 449 45.10 0.96 -5.41
C SER A 449 44.75 2.07 -6.40
N ALA A 450 44.92 3.33 -6.02
CA ALA A 450 44.85 4.43 -6.98
C ALA A 450 46.04 4.36 -7.95
N THR A 451 45.80 4.63 -9.23
CA THR A 451 46.85 4.69 -10.27
C THR A 451 47.79 5.88 -10.12
N SER A 452 47.34 6.92 -9.41
CA SER A 452 48.10 8.14 -9.17
C SER A 452 49.04 7.93 -7.98
N ASN A 453 50.36 8.05 -8.22
CA ASN A 453 51.38 8.08 -7.15
C ASN A 453 51.37 9.43 -6.40
N ALA A 454 50.31 10.24 -6.51
CA ALA A 454 50.23 11.48 -5.76
C ALA A 454 50.22 11.13 -4.26
N PRO A 455 51.14 11.68 -3.45
CA PRO A 455 51.16 11.40 -2.01
C PRO A 455 49.81 11.79 -1.44
N ALA A 456 49.16 10.85 -0.74
CA ALA A 456 47.89 11.05 -0.08
C ALA A 456 47.99 12.30 0.79
N ALA A 457 47.40 13.40 0.33
CA ALA A 457 47.43 14.65 1.07
C ALA A 457 46.72 14.42 2.40
N GLU A 458 47.42 14.59 3.50
CA GLU A 458 46.96 14.45 4.89
C GLU A 458 45.83 15.44 5.29
N SER A 459 45.18 16.08 4.32
CA SER A 459 44.12 17.05 4.56
C SER A 459 42.85 16.34 5.06
N ALA A 460 42.51 16.64 6.31
CA ALA A 460 41.24 16.44 7.02
C ALA A 460 40.21 15.48 6.36
N ALA A 461 39.96 14.36 7.04
CA ALA A 461 39.06 13.26 6.65
C ALA A 461 37.62 13.63 6.21
N SER A 462 37.20 14.89 6.31
CA SER A 462 35.87 15.36 5.87
C SER A 462 35.77 15.71 4.38
N ASP A 463 36.88 16.02 3.67
CA ASP A 463 36.86 16.39 2.23
C ASP A 463 37.31 15.26 1.29
N VAL A 464 37.77 14.12 1.84
CA VAL A 464 38.32 12.99 1.08
C VAL A 464 37.28 12.31 0.18
N SER A 465 36.00 12.35 0.54
CA SER A 465 34.95 11.68 -0.25
C SER A 465 34.77 12.27 -1.66
N ALA A 466 35.02 13.57 -1.85
CA ALA A 466 34.83 14.22 -3.15
C ALA A 466 36.06 14.10 -4.07
N ALA A 467 37.27 14.02 -3.50
CA ALA A 467 38.50 13.85 -4.28
C ALA A 467 38.73 12.39 -4.72
N SER A 468 38.25 11.41 -3.94
CA SER A 468 38.48 9.99 -4.22
C SER A 468 37.70 9.42 -5.41
N ASP A 469 36.67 10.14 -5.89
CA ASP A 469 35.81 9.70 -7.00
C ASP A 469 36.46 9.85 -8.38
N ARG A 470 37.60 10.55 -8.46
CA ARG A 470 38.30 10.85 -9.73
C ARG A 470 39.49 9.95 -10.04
N GLU A 471 40.05 9.27 -9.05
CA GLU A 471 41.22 8.43 -9.31
C GLU A 471 40.82 7.07 -9.89
N LEU A 472 41.43 6.74 -11.03
CA LEU A 472 41.31 5.41 -11.62
C LEU A 472 41.98 4.39 -10.70
N LEU A 473 41.27 3.33 -10.39
CA LEU A 473 41.74 2.25 -9.56
C LEU A 473 42.42 1.19 -10.43
N THR A 474 43.44 0.57 -9.88
CA THR A 474 43.97 -0.71 -10.32
C THR A 474 43.60 -1.77 -9.29
N ALA A 475 43.16 -2.92 -9.77
CA ALA A 475 42.89 -4.07 -8.92
C ALA A 475 44.06 -5.05 -8.99
N GLU A 476 44.75 -5.25 -7.86
CA GLU A 476 45.79 -6.28 -7.73
C GLU A 476 45.21 -7.49 -7.02
N LEU A 477 45.30 -8.68 -7.62
CA LEU A 477 44.85 -9.91 -6.96
C LEU A 477 45.79 -10.23 -5.79
N VAL A 478 45.29 -10.08 -4.56
CA VAL A 478 46.03 -10.38 -3.34
C VAL A 478 46.00 -11.88 -3.06
N ARG A 479 44.81 -12.48 -3.17
CA ARG A 479 44.59 -13.87 -2.76
C ARG A 479 43.41 -14.51 -3.48
N THR A 480 43.51 -15.81 -3.74
CA THR A 480 42.38 -16.65 -4.17
C THR A 480 42.10 -17.70 -3.11
N ILE A 481 40.84 -17.85 -2.72
CA ILE A 481 40.34 -18.81 -1.75
C ILE A 481 39.31 -19.70 -2.46
N ARG A 482 39.47 -21.01 -2.41
CA ARG A 482 38.53 -21.97 -3.00
C ARG A 482 37.60 -22.50 -1.93
N SER A 483 36.31 -22.22 -2.04
CA SER A 483 35.29 -22.70 -1.12
C SER A 483 34.11 -23.30 -1.86
N GLN A 484 33.88 -24.61 -1.68
CA GLN A 484 32.72 -25.33 -2.21
C GLN A 484 31.40 -24.95 -1.53
N HIS A 485 31.47 -24.14 -0.47
CA HIS A 485 30.35 -23.83 0.42
C HIS A 485 29.87 -22.39 0.30
N LEU A 486 30.40 -21.62 -0.64
CA LEU A 486 29.86 -20.29 -0.88
C LEU A 486 28.41 -20.38 -1.34
N PRO A 487 27.54 -19.49 -0.82
CA PRO A 487 26.19 -19.42 -1.30
C PRO A 487 26.26 -19.01 -2.76
N LYS A 488 25.86 -19.91 -3.67
CA LYS A 488 25.68 -19.51 -5.06
C LYS A 488 24.58 -18.45 -5.05
N PRO A 489 24.87 -17.20 -5.45
CA PRO A 489 23.88 -16.15 -5.45
C PRO A 489 22.80 -16.59 -6.42
N SER A 490 21.65 -16.89 -5.84
CA SER A 490 20.44 -17.14 -6.59
C SER A 490 19.70 -15.82 -6.70
N VAL A 491 18.66 -15.77 -7.53
CA VAL A 491 17.69 -14.65 -7.54
C VAL A 491 17.14 -14.36 -6.14
N HIS A 492 17.27 -15.32 -5.22
CA HIS A 492 16.71 -15.33 -3.89
C HIS A 492 17.74 -15.22 -2.76
N THR A 493 19.04 -15.07 -3.03
CA THR A 493 20.07 -14.90 -1.99
C THR A 493 21.01 -13.75 -2.33
N ALA A 494 21.03 -12.71 -1.51
CA ALA A 494 21.98 -11.60 -1.62
C ALA A 494 23.03 -11.71 -0.53
N VAL A 495 24.31 -11.76 -0.92
CA VAL A 495 25.41 -11.49 0.02
C VAL A 495 25.39 -9.99 0.32
N THR A 496 25.24 -9.62 1.58
CA THR A 496 25.07 -8.22 1.98
C THR A 496 26.32 -7.64 2.62
N ARG A 497 27.13 -8.45 3.31
CA ARG A 497 28.37 -8.01 3.97
C ARG A 497 29.42 -9.11 3.96
N VAL A 498 30.69 -8.72 3.83
CA VAL A 498 31.81 -9.62 4.12
C VAL A 498 32.80 -8.87 5.02
N ALA A 499 33.25 -9.52 6.09
CA ALA A 499 34.30 -9.02 6.96
C ALA A 499 35.49 -9.97 6.94
N MET A 500 36.68 -9.42 6.75
CA MET A 500 37.94 -10.17 6.85
C MET A 500 38.34 -10.32 8.33
N THR A 501 38.95 -11.46 8.66
CA THR A 501 39.39 -11.80 10.01
C THR A 501 40.75 -12.49 9.91
N ASP A 502 41.51 -12.54 11.01
CA ASP A 502 42.83 -13.19 11.04
C ASP A 502 42.73 -14.69 10.69
N VAL A 503 41.56 -15.30 10.93
CA VAL A 503 41.28 -16.72 10.70
C VAL A 503 40.58 -17.01 9.36
N GLY A 504 40.15 -15.99 8.61
CA GLY A 504 39.44 -16.15 7.35
C GLY A 504 38.51 -14.97 7.03
N PHE A 505 37.25 -15.25 6.72
CA PHE A 505 36.25 -14.22 6.47
C PHE A 505 34.84 -14.65 6.86
N THR A 506 34.03 -13.68 7.23
CA THR A 506 32.63 -13.84 7.60
C THR A 506 31.74 -13.20 6.55
N VAL A 507 30.87 -14.01 5.93
CA VAL A 507 29.88 -13.59 4.95
C VAL A 507 28.51 -13.49 5.62
N THR A 508 27.91 -12.30 5.63
CA THR A 508 26.51 -12.11 6.00
C THR A 508 25.70 -11.89 4.73
N GLY A 509 24.53 -12.52 4.64
CA GLY A 509 23.62 -12.33 3.53
C GLY A 509 22.16 -12.42 3.95
N TYR A 510 21.29 -12.24 2.97
CA TYR A 510 19.85 -12.31 3.11
C TYR A 510 19.27 -13.27 2.07
N SER A 511 18.50 -14.25 2.53
CA SER A 511 17.68 -15.09 1.66
C SER A 511 16.29 -14.46 1.54
N TYR A 512 15.93 -14.03 0.34
CA TYR A 512 14.60 -13.51 0.01
C TYR A 512 13.51 -14.59 0.05
N ASP A 513 13.85 -15.85 -0.23
CA ASP A 513 12.87 -16.96 -0.17
C ASP A 513 12.46 -17.28 1.25
N THR A 514 13.44 -17.36 2.15
CA THR A 514 13.16 -17.65 3.56
C THR A 514 12.91 -16.38 4.37
N GLN A 515 13.21 -15.20 3.81
CA GLN A 515 13.26 -13.91 4.51
C GLN A 515 14.23 -13.92 5.71
N GLN A 516 15.23 -14.82 5.70
CA GLN A 516 16.18 -14.98 6.80
C GLN A 516 17.53 -14.37 6.45
N ARG A 517 18.20 -13.82 7.47
CA ARG A 517 19.61 -13.46 7.36
C ARG A 517 20.43 -14.73 7.58
N PHE A 518 21.53 -14.89 6.86
CA PHE A 518 22.49 -15.95 7.13
C PHE A 518 23.86 -15.35 7.38
N VAL A 519 24.66 -16.06 8.17
CA VAL A 519 26.05 -15.72 8.47
C VAL A 519 26.87 -16.98 8.24
N MET A 520 27.91 -16.90 7.43
CA MET A 520 28.86 -17.99 7.19
C MET A 520 30.24 -17.54 7.58
N ARG A 521 30.94 -18.35 8.35
CA ARG A 521 32.37 -18.20 8.63
C ARG A 521 33.14 -19.18 7.78
N ILE A 522 34.05 -18.66 6.98
CA ILE A 522 34.89 -19.42 6.07
C ILE A 522 36.33 -19.19 6.53
N ASP A 523 37.10 -20.27 6.69
CA ASP A 523 38.49 -20.16 7.08
C ASP A 523 39.37 -19.68 5.92
N ASN A 524 40.64 -19.45 6.24
CA ASN A 524 41.69 -19.10 5.28
C ASN A 524 41.86 -20.12 4.13
N ASP A 525 41.53 -21.38 4.34
CA ASP A 525 41.65 -22.45 3.34
C ASP A 525 40.38 -22.58 2.48
N GLY A 526 39.32 -21.84 2.82
CA GLY A 526 38.04 -21.84 2.13
C GLY A 526 37.05 -22.88 2.65
N ASN A 527 37.33 -23.56 3.76
CA ASN A 527 36.38 -24.47 4.38
C ASN A 527 35.32 -23.68 5.15
N LEU A 528 34.07 -24.12 5.05
CA LEU A 528 32.99 -23.59 5.87
C LEU A 528 33.20 -24.07 7.31
N VAL A 529 33.57 -23.15 8.19
CA VAL A 529 33.74 -23.43 9.61
C VAL A 529 32.35 -23.51 10.25
N GLU A 530 31.53 -22.49 10.02
CA GLU A 530 30.20 -22.36 10.62
C GLU A 530 29.23 -21.64 9.69
N GLN A 531 27.97 -22.04 9.74
CA GLN A 531 26.84 -21.36 9.12
C GLN A 531 25.73 -21.18 10.15
N PHE A 532 25.21 -19.97 10.22
CA PHE A 532 24.11 -19.58 11.09
C PHE A 532 22.98 -19.02 10.22
N GLU A 533 21.76 -19.48 10.48
CA GLU A 533 20.56 -18.83 9.94
C GLU A 533 19.95 -17.98 11.06
N ILE A 534 20.04 -16.66 10.88
CA ILE A 534 19.35 -15.70 11.70
C ILE A 534 17.92 -15.59 11.14
N ARG A 535 17.00 -16.30 11.79
CA ARG A 535 15.58 -16.20 11.45
C ARG A 535 15.06 -14.83 11.89
N ASN A 536 15.10 -13.87 10.96
CA ASN A 536 14.43 -12.58 11.13
C ASN A 536 12.91 -12.85 11.16
N SER A 537 12.32 -12.87 12.34
CA SER A 537 10.90 -13.19 12.54
C SER A 537 9.95 -12.04 12.19
N SER A 538 10.38 -11.16 11.27
CA SER A 538 9.76 -9.88 10.99
C SER A 538 9.53 -9.71 9.48
N SER A 539 8.44 -10.25 8.94
CA SER A 539 8.02 -9.92 7.58
C SER A 539 7.42 -8.50 7.58
N LYS A 540 8.05 -7.57 6.85
CA LYS A 540 7.58 -6.17 6.71
C LYS A 540 6.26 -6.07 5.91
N SER A 541 5.84 -7.15 5.23
CA SER A 541 4.57 -7.23 4.50
C SER A 541 3.34 -7.10 5.40
N ALA A 542 3.40 -7.62 6.64
CA ALA A 542 2.29 -7.54 7.58
C ALA A 542 1.96 -6.08 7.96
N THR A 543 2.96 -5.22 8.10
CA THR A 543 2.78 -3.83 8.55
C THR A 543 2.03 -2.97 7.53
N ALA A 544 2.26 -3.20 6.23
CA ALA A 544 1.58 -2.46 5.16
C ALA A 544 0.09 -2.84 5.03
N LEU A 545 -0.23 -4.12 5.27
CA LEU A 545 -1.62 -4.59 5.33
C LEU A 545 -2.33 -3.96 6.54
N VAL A 546 -1.70 -3.98 7.72
CA VAL A 546 -2.32 -3.46 8.93
C VAL A 546 -2.51 -1.95 8.88
N MET A 547 -1.55 -1.16 8.38
CA MET A 547 -1.75 0.29 8.22
C MET A 547 -2.91 0.63 7.26
N GLY A 548 -3.12 -0.18 6.22
CA GLY A 548 -4.27 -0.03 5.31
C GLY A 548 -5.61 -0.37 5.97
N VAL A 549 -5.63 -1.38 6.85
CA VAL A 549 -6.84 -1.77 7.61
C VAL A 549 -7.16 -0.76 8.72
N LEU A 550 -6.13 -0.23 9.40
CA LEU A 550 -6.30 0.74 10.48
C LEU A 550 -6.86 2.07 9.97
N GLY A 551 -6.49 2.52 8.76
CA GLY A 551 -7.04 3.75 8.16
C GLY A 551 -8.55 3.70 7.85
N LEU A 552 -9.14 2.50 7.79
CA LEU A 552 -10.58 2.29 7.56
C LEU A 552 -11.35 2.00 8.86
N MET A 553 -10.66 1.80 9.97
CA MET A 553 -11.29 1.57 11.27
C MET A 553 -11.79 2.89 11.86
N PRO A 554 -12.96 2.90 12.54
CA PRO A 554 -13.39 4.08 13.28
C PRO A 554 -12.31 4.52 14.27
N PRO A 555 -12.06 5.82 14.46
CA PRO A 555 -11.01 6.33 15.35
C PRO A 555 -11.09 5.77 16.77
N VAL A 556 -12.32 5.56 17.28
CA VAL A 556 -12.55 4.94 18.59
C VAL A 556 -12.01 3.52 18.67
N VAL A 557 -12.03 2.74 17.59
CA VAL A 557 -11.47 1.38 17.57
C VAL A 557 -9.95 1.42 17.58
N LEU A 558 -9.33 2.40 16.92
CA LEU A 558 -7.88 2.61 16.98
C LEU A 558 -7.42 3.03 18.36
N GLU A 559 -8.10 4.02 18.97
CA GLU A 559 -7.80 4.49 20.32
C GLU A 559 -8.10 3.42 21.38
N ALA A 560 -9.16 2.63 21.21
CA ALA A 560 -9.46 1.50 22.08
C ALA A 560 -8.42 0.38 21.93
N ALA A 561 -7.92 0.13 20.71
CA ALA A 561 -6.83 -0.80 20.48
C ALA A 561 -5.53 -0.29 21.14
N ASP A 562 -5.21 1.00 21.02
CA ASP A 562 -4.06 1.63 21.68
C ASP A 562 -4.19 1.58 23.21
N LEU A 563 -5.37 1.89 23.77
CA LEU A 563 -5.65 1.78 25.21
C LEU A 563 -5.60 0.32 25.71
N TYR A 564 -6.10 -0.63 24.93
CA TYR A 564 -6.03 -2.05 25.25
C TYR A 564 -4.59 -2.56 25.23
N GLN A 565 -3.81 -2.17 24.22
CA GLN A 565 -2.37 -2.47 24.14
C GLN A 565 -1.60 -1.82 25.30
N MET A 566 -1.94 -0.58 25.66
CA MET A 566 -1.37 0.11 26.82
C MET A 566 -1.70 -0.62 28.13
N GLY A 567 -2.94 -1.06 28.32
CA GLY A 567 -3.35 -1.84 29.48
C GLY A 567 -2.63 -3.19 29.59
N LEU A 568 -2.46 -3.90 28.47
CA LEU A 568 -1.69 -5.13 28.38
C LEU A 568 -0.19 -4.92 28.67
N ALA A 569 0.40 -3.86 28.15
CA ALA A 569 1.80 -3.52 28.40
C ALA A 569 2.03 -3.26 29.90
N ILE A 570 1.16 -2.45 30.53
CA ILE A 570 1.21 -2.17 31.96
C ILE A 570 1.03 -3.47 32.78
N ALA A 571 0.07 -4.32 32.42
CA ALA A 571 -0.16 -5.59 33.10
C ALA A 571 1.04 -6.54 33.03
N ASN A 572 1.83 -6.47 31.96
CA ASN A 572 3.05 -7.27 31.78
C ASN A 572 4.32 -6.58 32.31
N GLY A 573 4.20 -5.47 33.04
CA GLY A 573 5.35 -4.71 33.57
C GLY A 573 6.20 -4.02 32.48
N GLN A 574 5.68 -3.91 31.25
CA GLN A 574 6.33 -3.23 30.15
C GLN A 574 5.98 -1.73 30.17
N ARG A 575 6.94 -0.88 29.80
CA ARG A 575 6.64 0.56 29.59
C ARG A 575 5.79 0.68 28.32
N PRO A 576 4.57 1.23 28.40
CA PRO A 576 3.71 1.37 27.23
C PRO A 576 4.35 2.37 26.26
N VAL A 577 4.63 1.92 25.03
CA VAL A 577 4.97 2.80 23.92
C VAL A 577 3.73 2.85 23.02
N PRO A 578 3.03 4.00 22.93
CA PRO A 578 1.84 4.10 22.09
C PRO A 578 2.19 3.80 20.63
N LEU A 579 1.39 2.99 19.93
CA LEU A 579 1.65 2.62 18.53
C LEU A 579 1.66 3.87 17.62
N SER A 580 0.84 4.86 17.97
CA SER A 580 0.81 6.19 17.38
C SER A 580 2.10 7.00 17.56
N LEU A 581 3.03 6.58 18.42
CA LEU A 581 4.29 7.26 18.68
C LEU A 581 5.50 6.74 17.90
N VAL A 582 5.45 5.51 17.34
CA VAL A 582 6.68 4.79 16.98
C VAL A 582 7.25 5.06 15.58
N ASN A 583 6.53 5.64 14.60
CA ASN A 583 7.18 5.82 13.27
C ASN A 583 6.58 6.82 12.28
N THR A 584 5.57 7.59 12.64
CA THR A 584 5.05 8.66 11.77
C THR A 584 5.61 9.98 12.30
N GLY A 585 6.44 10.67 11.51
CA GLY A 585 6.95 11.99 11.88
C GLY A 585 5.81 12.89 12.36
N SER A 586 6.09 13.80 13.30
CA SER A 586 5.10 14.67 13.96
C SER A 586 4.05 15.30 13.01
N GLN A 587 4.46 15.62 11.78
CA GLN A 587 3.60 16.11 10.69
C GLN A 587 2.51 15.10 10.25
N ALA A 588 2.85 13.81 10.12
CA ALA A 588 1.91 12.77 9.74
C ALA A 588 0.86 12.52 10.83
N LYS A 589 1.22 12.65 12.12
CA LYS A 589 0.27 12.52 13.23
C LYS A 589 -0.78 13.64 13.23
N LEU A 590 -0.34 14.90 13.07
CA LEU A 590 -1.24 16.05 12.96
C LEU A 590 -2.18 15.90 11.76
N THR A 591 -1.64 15.43 10.63
CA THR A 591 -2.44 15.22 9.41
C THR A 591 -3.49 14.13 9.62
N ILE A 592 -3.11 12.98 10.20
CA ILE A 592 -4.04 11.87 10.49
C ILE A 592 -5.12 12.34 11.48
N MET A 593 -4.73 13.02 12.56
CA MET A 593 -5.67 13.52 13.57
C MET A 593 -6.63 14.56 12.98
N ALA A 594 -6.14 15.49 12.16
CA ALA A 594 -6.97 16.48 11.48
C ALA A 594 -7.96 15.82 10.51
N VAL A 595 -7.52 14.84 9.73
CA VAL A 595 -8.39 14.07 8.82
C VAL A 595 -9.45 13.31 9.62
N MET A 596 -9.08 12.68 10.73
CA MET A 596 -10.02 11.93 11.58
C MET A 596 -11.06 12.86 12.22
N LEU A 597 -10.64 13.96 12.84
CA LEU A 597 -11.54 14.94 13.45
C LEU A 597 -12.48 15.55 12.41
N THR A 598 -11.98 15.89 11.23
CA THR A 598 -12.78 16.40 10.13
C THR A 598 -13.80 15.36 9.67
N SER A 599 -13.40 14.09 9.56
CA SER A 599 -14.30 13.00 9.15
C SER A 599 -15.47 12.78 10.13
N VAL A 600 -15.18 12.86 11.45
CA VAL A 600 -16.18 12.73 12.51
C VAL A 600 -17.11 13.94 12.53
N ALA A 601 -16.57 15.16 12.41
CA ALA A 601 -17.39 16.37 12.35
C ALA A 601 -18.36 16.36 11.16
N VAL A 602 -17.88 15.95 9.98
CA VAL A 602 -18.72 15.78 8.78
C VAL A 602 -19.78 14.72 9.02
N ALA A 603 -19.42 13.56 9.57
CA ALA A 603 -20.36 12.49 9.85
C ALA A 603 -21.46 12.94 10.84
N ILE A 604 -21.10 13.64 11.92
CA ILE A 604 -22.06 14.21 12.88
C ILE A 604 -23.00 15.20 12.17
N GLY A 605 -22.46 16.08 11.33
CA GLY A 605 -23.26 17.02 10.55
C GLY A 605 -24.31 16.32 9.68
N ILE A 606 -23.90 15.25 8.99
CA ILE A 606 -24.82 14.42 8.17
C ILE A 606 -25.88 13.76 9.05
N THR A 607 -25.51 13.16 10.18
CA THR A 607 -26.45 12.53 11.12
C THR A 607 -27.46 13.52 11.68
N LEU A 608 -27.03 14.74 12.04
CA LEU A 608 -27.93 15.81 12.50
C LEU A 608 -28.92 16.24 11.42
N LEU A 609 -28.45 16.42 10.19
CA LEU A 609 -29.30 16.78 9.06
C LEU A 609 -30.33 15.69 8.76
N LEU A 610 -29.89 14.43 8.68
CA LEU A 610 -30.76 13.29 8.43
C LEU A 610 -31.75 13.06 9.56
N GLY A 611 -31.30 13.08 10.81
CA GLY A 611 -32.17 12.82 11.95
C GLY A 611 -33.26 13.88 12.12
N ARG A 612 -32.96 15.16 11.82
CA ARG A 612 -33.98 16.22 11.73
C ARG A 612 -34.94 15.98 10.58
N ARG A 613 -34.44 15.59 9.40
CA ARG A 613 -35.27 15.27 8.23
C ARG A 613 -36.21 14.09 8.49
N TYR A 614 -35.77 13.10 9.26
CA TYR A 614 -36.56 11.95 9.67
C TYR A 614 -37.49 12.21 10.86
N GLY A 615 -37.51 13.43 11.41
CA GLY A 615 -38.33 13.77 12.58
C GLY A 615 -37.95 12.98 13.83
N LEU A 616 -36.68 12.60 13.99
CA LEU A 616 -36.23 11.89 15.18
C LEU A 616 -36.35 12.79 16.41
N SER A 617 -36.87 12.25 17.51
CA SER A 617 -36.86 12.97 18.79
C SER A 617 -35.43 13.30 19.21
N ASN A 618 -35.24 14.40 19.94
CA ASN A 618 -33.90 14.85 20.39
C ASN A 618 -33.11 13.75 21.11
N ARG A 619 -33.78 12.88 21.87
CA ARG A 619 -33.15 11.71 22.52
C ARG A 619 -32.62 10.70 21.51
N LYS A 620 -33.41 10.33 20.51
CA LYS A 620 -32.98 9.40 19.44
C LYS A 620 -31.87 10.01 18.58
N LEU A 621 -31.98 11.30 18.25
CA LEU A 621 -30.95 12.01 17.52
C LEU A 621 -29.63 12.05 18.31
N ALA A 622 -29.66 12.32 19.62
CA ALA A 622 -28.47 12.29 20.48
C ALA A 622 -27.81 10.91 20.50
N VAL A 623 -28.59 9.83 20.61
CA VAL A 623 -28.07 8.44 20.51
C VAL A 623 -27.38 8.21 19.17
N TRP A 624 -27.96 8.70 18.06
CA TRP A 624 -27.37 8.58 16.73
C TRP A 624 -26.10 9.40 16.55
N VAL A 625 -26.03 10.61 17.14
CA VAL A 625 -24.81 11.42 17.13
C VAL A 625 -23.71 10.71 17.92
N LEU A 626 -24.01 10.20 19.11
CA LEU A 626 -23.05 9.41 19.90
C LEU A 626 -22.57 8.16 19.16
N ALA A 627 -23.50 7.41 18.54
CA ALA A 627 -23.15 6.28 17.69
C ALA A 627 -22.27 6.70 16.50
N THR A 628 -22.52 7.87 15.90
CA THR A 628 -21.72 8.42 14.80
C THR A 628 -20.32 8.81 15.25
N CYS A 629 -20.13 9.33 16.45
CA CYS A 629 -18.79 9.58 16.99
C CYS A 629 -17.98 8.27 17.10
N GLY A 630 -18.62 7.17 17.51
CA GLY A 630 -17.99 5.86 17.62
C GLY A 630 -17.77 5.16 16.27
N LEU A 631 -18.67 5.36 15.31
CA LEU A 631 -18.69 4.64 14.03
C LEU A 631 -18.15 5.47 12.85
N GLY A 632 -17.85 6.75 13.04
CA GLY A 632 -17.50 7.68 11.96
C GLY A 632 -18.59 7.77 10.89
N LEU A 633 -18.21 7.77 9.61
CA LEU A 633 -19.15 7.85 8.48
C LEU A 633 -20.14 6.67 8.39
N ALA A 634 -19.86 5.53 9.05
CA ALA A 634 -20.80 4.42 9.08
C ALA A 634 -22.08 4.74 9.89
N GLY A 635 -22.00 5.66 10.86
CA GLY A 635 -23.15 6.13 11.64
C GLY A 635 -24.29 6.70 10.80
N PRO A 636 -24.08 7.79 10.04
CA PRO A 636 -25.12 8.36 9.17
C PRO A 636 -25.58 7.40 8.07
N LEU A 637 -24.72 6.52 7.57
CA LEU A 637 -25.11 5.49 6.60
C LEU A 637 -26.05 4.45 7.21
N ALA A 638 -25.79 4.03 8.45
CA ALA A 638 -26.69 3.15 9.19
C ALA A 638 -28.04 3.84 9.45
N LEU A 639 -28.03 5.14 9.77
CA LEU A 639 -29.25 5.92 9.92
C LEU A 639 -30.08 5.95 8.62
N LEU A 640 -29.45 6.20 7.47
CA LEU A 640 -30.08 6.12 6.14
C LEU A 640 -30.63 4.72 5.82
N ALA A 641 -29.91 3.67 6.23
CA ALA A 641 -30.31 2.29 5.94
C ALA A 641 -31.49 1.82 6.81
N ILE A 642 -31.56 2.32 8.06
CA ILE A 642 -32.58 1.95 9.05
C ILE A 642 -33.88 2.69 8.80
N TYR A 643 -33.82 4.00 8.65
CA TYR A 643 -35.02 4.82 8.56
C TYR A 643 -35.46 4.92 7.09
N PRO A 644 -36.64 4.37 6.74
CA PRO A 644 -37.17 4.53 5.40
C PRO A 644 -37.34 6.02 5.09
N ALA A 645 -37.23 6.38 3.81
CA ALA A 645 -37.49 7.74 3.36
C ALA A 645 -38.90 8.17 3.84
N VAL A 646 -38.95 9.16 4.71
CA VAL A 646 -40.21 9.70 5.22
C VAL A 646 -40.79 10.60 4.15
N ILE A 647 -42.02 10.30 3.71
CA ILE A 647 -42.74 11.17 2.78
C ILE A 647 -43.21 12.37 3.59
N ILE A 648 -42.67 13.53 3.23
CA ILE A 648 -43.03 14.82 3.82
C ILE A 648 -43.93 15.53 2.83
N ASP A 649 -45.09 15.97 3.30
CA ASP A 649 -46.03 16.79 2.52
C ASP A 649 -46.37 18.07 3.30
N SER A 650 -46.81 19.12 2.61
CA SER A 650 -47.20 20.36 3.27
C SER A 650 -48.55 20.16 3.95
N CYS A 651 -48.64 20.46 5.25
CA CYS A 651 -49.91 20.40 5.96
C CYS A 651 -50.94 21.32 5.29
N PRO A 652 -52.15 20.86 4.92
CA PRO A 652 -53.14 21.72 4.26
C PRO A 652 -53.60 22.87 5.16
N SER A 653 -53.55 22.69 6.50
CA SER A 653 -53.95 23.71 7.47
C SER A 653 -52.86 24.76 7.70
N CYS A 654 -51.65 24.35 8.11
CA CYS A 654 -50.58 25.29 8.49
C CYS A 654 -49.47 25.48 7.44
N ARG A 655 -49.51 24.75 6.31
CA ARG A 655 -48.49 24.70 5.24
C ARG A 655 -47.08 24.29 5.67
N ARG A 656 -46.87 23.92 6.93
CA ARG A 656 -45.58 23.39 7.40
C ARG A 656 -45.39 21.95 6.91
N PRO A 657 -44.15 21.54 6.58
CA PRO A 657 -43.84 20.17 6.22
C PRO A 657 -44.25 19.22 7.36
N ARG A 658 -45.02 18.19 7.03
CA ARG A 658 -45.46 17.15 7.96
C ARG A 658 -45.20 15.76 7.39
N VAL A 659 -45.04 14.79 8.27
CA VAL A 659 -44.88 13.39 7.89
C VAL A 659 -46.24 12.79 7.49
N VAL A 660 -46.35 12.25 6.28
CA VAL A 660 -47.62 11.70 5.74
C VAL A 660 -48.15 10.54 6.57
N THR A 661 -47.27 9.76 7.21
CA THR A 661 -47.68 8.62 8.05
C THR A 661 -48.21 9.03 9.43
N SER A 662 -48.12 10.31 9.81
CA SER A 662 -48.69 10.79 11.07
C SER A 662 -50.15 11.16 10.87
N ASN A 663 -51.03 10.64 11.74
CA ASN A 663 -52.45 10.97 11.72
C ASN A 663 -52.70 12.44 12.06
N ARG A 664 -51.74 13.13 12.70
CA ARG A 664 -51.82 14.55 13.08
C ARG A 664 -50.59 15.31 12.62
N CYS A 665 -50.76 16.58 12.29
CA CYS A 665 -49.63 17.46 12.04
C CYS A 665 -48.87 17.73 13.35
N ASP A 666 -47.57 17.47 13.37
CA ASP A 666 -46.72 17.70 14.55
C ASP A 666 -46.68 19.17 14.99
N GLU A 667 -46.94 20.10 14.07
CA GLU A 667 -46.85 21.54 14.30
C GLU A 667 -48.18 22.18 14.72
N CYS A 668 -49.31 21.80 14.10
CA CYS A 668 -50.61 22.43 14.37
C CYS A 668 -51.65 21.48 14.97
N GLY A 669 -51.33 20.19 15.13
CA GLY A 669 -52.24 19.19 15.68
C GLY A 669 -53.38 18.78 14.74
N ALA A 670 -53.53 19.40 13.56
CA ALA A 670 -54.61 19.08 12.63
C ALA A 670 -54.57 17.61 12.19
N ASP A 671 -55.71 16.94 12.28
CA ASP A 671 -55.89 15.57 11.80
C ASP A 671 -55.67 15.50 10.27
N TRP A 672 -55.18 14.36 9.82
CA TRP A 672 -55.04 14.08 8.39
C TRP A 672 -56.42 13.93 7.77
N LEU A 673 -56.81 14.91 6.97
CA LEU A 673 -57.87 14.73 6.00
C LEU A 673 -57.35 13.71 4.99
N ALA A 674 -57.99 12.54 4.93
CA ALA A 674 -57.75 11.58 3.87
C ALA A 674 -57.81 12.32 2.53
N PRO A 675 -56.91 12.00 1.56
CA PRO A 675 -56.91 12.64 0.26
C PRO A 675 -58.33 12.61 -0.30
N THR A 676 -58.78 13.75 -0.81
CA THR A 676 -60.11 13.88 -1.39
C THR A 676 -60.20 12.86 -2.52
N GLN A 677 -61.06 11.85 -2.35
CA GLN A 677 -61.19 10.76 -3.33
C GLN A 677 -61.51 11.38 -4.68
N SER A 678 -60.52 11.39 -5.57
CA SER A 678 -60.63 12.07 -6.86
C SER A 678 -61.45 11.27 -7.89
N GLY A 679 -62.01 10.12 -7.48
CA GLY A 679 -62.70 9.17 -8.35
C GLY A 679 -61.77 8.29 -9.20
N ILE A 680 -60.45 8.45 -9.05
CA ILE A 680 -59.42 7.70 -9.82
C ILE A 680 -58.75 6.61 -8.97
N GLU A 681 -59.15 6.47 -7.71
CA GLU A 681 -58.58 5.48 -6.79
C GLU A 681 -59.29 4.13 -6.96
N LEU A 682 -58.51 3.09 -7.28
CA LEU A 682 -58.99 1.70 -7.26
C LEU A 682 -59.23 1.30 -5.80
N VAL A 683 -60.48 1.35 -5.35
CA VAL A 683 -60.89 0.77 -4.08
C VAL A 683 -60.93 -0.74 -4.29
N ASP A 684 -60.03 -1.48 -3.64
CA ASP A 684 -60.15 -2.94 -3.52
C ASP A 684 -61.45 -3.23 -2.75
N THR A 685 -62.53 -3.51 -3.49
CA THR A 685 -63.86 -3.81 -2.91
C THR A 685 -64.02 -5.27 -2.49
N GLU A 686 -62.98 -6.09 -2.58
CA GLU A 686 -63.05 -7.49 -2.15
C GLU A 686 -62.79 -7.59 -0.64
N ARG A 687 -63.89 -7.75 0.10
CA ARG A 687 -63.92 -8.13 1.51
C ARG A 687 -64.24 -9.61 1.65
#